data_AF-A0A344TIS3-F1
#
_entry.id   AF-A0A344TIS3-F1
#
_cell.length_a   1.000
_cell.length_b   1.000
_cell.length_c   1.000
_cell.angle_alpha   90.00
_cell.angle_beta   90.00
_cell.angle_gamma   90.00
#
_symmetry.space_group_name_H-M   'P 1'
#
loop_
_entity.id
_entity.type
_entity.pdbx_description
1 polymer ?
#
loop_
_entity_poly.entity_id
_entity_poly.type
_entity_poly.pdbx_seq_one_letter_code
_entity_poly.pdbx_strand_id
1 'polypeptide(L)'
;MKLSALFFLVSITAFGQYTLRQPDAIPLHGQWSFAMDTREVGVAKGWFKDSYNANGWDKVTVPHCFSVDPRYQFYTGTVWYRKPFSWQPQAGKRVILHFDAAYYTSDVWLNNQKVGTHEGGYTPFHFDITDFLKSGDNVLAISINNDTWQTGSIPGAKDNGNANDPFPGWINYGGLIRPVYLTTESEVYLENLKVEATPDLAKGTANVRLKARVRNASKQVVTPKLTTVVSLENQPLKLVWKTTSPSVAAGQTAVLEAETSLKSSEVKLWNLDEPTLYQLQAAINGDTLSTNFGIRKMEVQNAQLLLNGQPIRLAGGNRVVDYPGLGSLEPDWLVEKDFKLMKEAGMEFHRLTHYTPSETFYDLADRYGMLIITEPGNWQLTPTQMDNDTIRRKFQQQFREMMERDWNHPSVIAYSVGNEYLSETPSGQRWTKDMMMYGRSLDPTRLYTFASMRLNILPAKPEDEATQYCDFVSTNTYGNHAKAFDHIHALYPDKPILISEWGTRADNATGEAGQVAHLESVMTEIRKRPYIVGASWWSYNDYQSRHVGTNPNGYRPWGLVGPERTQRPLYAAHRREMSPVTLEKVSYQAGGQGQHQLVIRVKARNDFPAYAIKKYVLKTNEKTMVIPDLQPGQSMEVKVPVRGFEKNVTLEVMKPTGFSVITETFELK
;
A
#
# COMPACT_ATOMS: atom_id res chain seq x y z
N MET A 1 59.63 -12.91 5.53
CA MET A 1 58.21 -13.28 5.73
C MET A 1 57.48 -12.08 6.33
N LYS A 2 56.78 -11.30 5.52
CA LYS A 2 55.88 -10.24 6.00
C LYS A 2 54.54 -10.45 5.32
N LEU A 3 53.57 -10.93 6.11
CA LEU A 3 52.17 -11.09 5.70
C LEU A 3 51.60 -9.69 5.42
N SER A 4 51.13 -9.48 4.19
CA SER A 4 50.33 -8.31 3.84
C SER A 4 48.87 -8.66 4.06
N ALA A 5 48.24 -8.02 5.04
CA ALA A 5 46.80 -8.09 5.26
C ALA A 5 46.10 -7.21 4.23
N LEU A 6 45.37 -7.84 3.32
CA LEU A 6 44.53 -7.17 2.34
C LEU A 6 43.22 -6.74 3.04
N PHE A 7 43.13 -5.47 3.45
CA PHE A 7 41.87 -4.89 3.89
C PHE A 7 40.97 -4.71 2.65
N PHE A 8 39.95 -5.56 2.51
CA PHE A 8 38.81 -5.26 1.68
C PHE A 8 38.01 -4.13 2.37
N LEU A 9 38.22 -2.90 1.90
CA LEU A 9 37.29 -1.80 2.15
C LEU A 9 36.02 -2.09 1.35
N VAL A 10 35.04 -2.75 1.98
CA VAL A 10 33.66 -2.72 1.51
C VAL A 10 33.16 -1.31 1.77
N SER A 11 33.16 -0.49 0.73
CA SER A 11 32.45 0.78 0.73
C SER A 11 30.96 0.49 0.74
N ILE A 12 30.36 0.29 1.93
CA ILE A 12 28.91 0.31 2.09
C ILE A 12 28.49 1.77 1.93
N THR A 13 28.32 2.20 0.68
CA THR A 13 27.54 3.41 0.41
C THR A 13 26.09 3.07 0.72
N ALA A 14 25.59 3.54 1.86
CA ALA A 14 24.21 3.42 2.33
C ALA A 14 23.21 4.22 1.47
N PHE A 15 23.30 4.13 0.13
CA PHE A 15 22.32 4.69 -0.79
C PHE A 15 21.28 3.62 -1.12
N GLY A 16 20.07 3.81 -0.57
CA GLY A 16 18.81 3.14 -0.96
C GLY A 16 18.88 1.62 -1.04
N GLN A 17 18.65 0.92 0.08
CA GLN A 17 18.32 -0.50 0.01
C GLN A 17 16.93 -0.65 -0.63
N TYR A 18 16.91 -1.27 -1.81
CA TYR A 18 15.70 -1.69 -2.51
C TYR A 18 15.85 -3.18 -2.80
N THR A 19 14.91 -3.98 -2.30
CA THR A 19 14.90 -5.42 -2.49
C THR A 19 14.16 -5.76 -3.77
N LEU A 20 14.83 -6.43 -4.70
CA LEU A 20 14.17 -7.02 -5.87
C LEU A 20 13.52 -8.35 -5.46
N ARG A 21 12.24 -8.54 -5.81
CA ARG A 21 11.50 -9.77 -5.45
C ARG A 21 12.05 -11.01 -6.13
N GLN A 22 12.43 -10.88 -7.40
CA GLN A 22 13.00 -11.98 -8.15
C GLN A 22 14.48 -12.16 -7.76
N PRO A 23 14.88 -13.30 -7.15
CA PRO A 23 16.25 -13.48 -6.66
C PRO A 23 17.32 -13.39 -7.75
N ASP A 24 16.97 -13.80 -8.98
CA ASP A 24 17.87 -13.80 -10.13
C ASP A 24 17.74 -12.53 -10.99
N ALA A 25 17.02 -11.51 -10.51
CA ALA A 25 16.94 -10.23 -11.19
C ALA A 25 18.30 -9.53 -11.21
N ILE A 26 18.63 -8.95 -12.36
CA ILE A 26 19.86 -8.20 -12.57
C ILE A 26 19.54 -6.71 -12.41
N PRO A 27 19.90 -6.08 -11.29
CA PRO A 27 19.59 -4.67 -11.06
C PRO A 27 20.29 -3.78 -12.08
N LEU A 28 19.56 -2.82 -12.63
CA LEU A 28 20.14 -1.69 -13.38
C LEU A 28 20.30 -0.45 -12.50
N HIS A 29 20.39 -0.64 -11.18
CA HIS A 29 20.60 0.42 -10.19
C HIS A 29 21.99 1.07 -10.33
N GLY A 30 22.19 2.12 -9.56
CA GLY A 30 23.48 2.81 -9.46
C GLY A 30 23.54 4.01 -10.38
N GLN A 31 24.74 4.34 -10.87
CA GLN A 31 24.95 5.59 -11.61
C GLN A 31 24.39 5.54 -13.04
N TRP A 32 23.63 6.57 -13.40
CA TRP A 32 23.08 6.86 -14.71
C TRP A 32 23.49 8.27 -15.15
N SER A 33 23.51 8.50 -16.47
CA SER A 33 23.63 9.87 -17.00
C SER A 33 22.24 10.50 -17.08
N PHE A 34 22.14 11.77 -16.72
CA PHE A 34 20.88 12.50 -16.60
C PHE A 34 20.94 13.88 -17.26
N ALA A 35 19.89 14.26 -17.99
CA ALA A 35 19.75 15.60 -18.53
C ALA A 35 18.29 16.05 -18.55
N MET A 36 18.05 17.33 -18.31
CA MET A 36 16.76 17.95 -18.62
C MET A 36 16.63 18.20 -20.12
N ASP A 37 15.41 18.06 -20.65
CA ASP A 37 15.08 18.37 -22.04
C ASP A 37 14.06 19.51 -22.11
N THR A 38 14.44 20.67 -21.58
CA THR A 38 13.55 21.85 -21.43
C THR A 38 13.04 22.42 -22.76
N ARG A 39 13.55 21.92 -23.90
CA ARG A 39 13.15 22.34 -25.26
C ARG A 39 12.62 21.18 -26.10
N GLU A 40 12.40 20.01 -25.51
CA GLU A 40 11.90 18.80 -26.20
C GLU A 40 12.71 18.44 -27.46
N VAL A 41 14.04 18.61 -27.40
CA VAL A 41 14.95 18.38 -28.53
C VAL A 41 15.60 17.00 -28.49
N GLY A 42 15.48 16.25 -27.39
CA GLY A 42 16.24 15.03 -27.15
C GLY A 42 16.01 13.96 -28.21
N VAL A 43 14.76 13.77 -28.65
CA VAL A 43 14.45 12.85 -29.77
C VAL A 43 15.07 13.37 -31.07
N ALA A 44 14.86 14.64 -31.42
CA ALA A 44 15.36 15.25 -32.65
C ALA A 44 16.90 15.26 -32.74
N LYS A 45 17.57 15.41 -31.60
CA LYS A 45 19.04 15.37 -31.46
C LYS A 45 19.59 13.96 -31.23
N GLY A 46 18.72 12.95 -31.17
CA GLY A 46 19.12 11.55 -31.08
C GLY A 46 19.80 11.20 -29.75
N TRP A 47 19.36 11.77 -28.62
CA TRP A 47 19.92 11.48 -27.30
C TRP A 47 19.77 10.00 -26.89
N PHE A 48 18.79 9.30 -27.46
CA PHE A 48 18.60 7.86 -27.30
C PHE A 48 19.63 7.01 -28.05
N LYS A 49 20.43 7.61 -28.94
CA LYS A 49 21.35 6.83 -29.77
C LYS A 49 22.54 6.32 -28.97
N ASP A 50 23.04 5.14 -29.29
CA ASP A 50 24.28 4.58 -28.72
C ASP A 50 25.49 5.47 -29.03
N SER A 51 25.53 6.08 -30.22
CA SER A 51 26.57 7.02 -30.65
C SER A 51 26.55 8.39 -29.95
N TYR A 52 25.52 8.71 -29.17
CA TYR A 52 25.40 10.02 -28.52
C TYR A 52 26.36 10.15 -27.34
N ASN A 53 27.15 11.23 -27.31
CA ASN A 53 28.07 11.52 -26.22
C ASN A 53 27.36 12.26 -25.07
N ALA A 54 27.14 11.57 -23.94
CA ALA A 54 26.53 12.14 -22.74
C ALA A 54 27.55 12.48 -21.64
N ASN A 55 28.81 12.75 -21.99
CA ASN A 55 29.83 13.11 -20.99
C ASN A 55 29.52 14.44 -20.27
N GLY A 56 28.79 15.35 -20.92
CA GLY A 56 28.33 16.61 -20.31
C GLY A 56 27.02 16.51 -19.53
N TRP A 57 26.45 15.30 -19.40
CA TRP A 57 25.24 15.08 -18.61
C TRP A 57 25.58 14.87 -17.15
N ASP A 58 24.66 15.25 -16.28
CA ASP A 58 24.74 14.98 -14.85
C ASP A 58 24.81 13.48 -14.57
N LYS A 59 25.30 13.13 -13.38
CA LYS A 59 25.32 11.75 -12.89
C LYS A 59 24.41 11.63 -11.69
N VAL A 60 23.48 10.69 -11.76
CA VAL A 60 22.47 10.44 -10.72
C VAL A 60 22.43 8.96 -10.37
N THR A 61 21.95 8.63 -9.18
CA THR A 61 21.73 7.23 -8.77
C THR A 61 20.27 6.86 -8.98
N VAL A 62 19.98 5.80 -9.73
CA VAL A 62 18.63 5.26 -9.91
C VAL A 62 18.39 4.13 -8.91
N PRO A 63 17.25 4.08 -8.18
CA PRO A 63 16.06 4.97 -8.28
C PRO A 63 16.34 6.46 -7.97
N HIS A 64 15.79 7.35 -8.80
CA HIS A 64 16.06 8.80 -8.79
C HIS A 64 14.76 9.62 -8.91
N CYS A 65 14.49 10.45 -7.89
CA CYS A 65 13.51 11.52 -7.97
C CYS A 65 14.26 12.82 -8.28
N PHE A 66 14.14 13.37 -9.50
CA PHE A 66 14.92 14.57 -9.84
C PHE A 66 14.40 15.82 -9.13
N SER A 67 13.11 15.83 -8.77
CA SER A 67 12.42 16.95 -8.15
C SER A 67 12.88 17.29 -6.73
N VAL A 68 13.71 16.45 -6.10
CA VAL A 68 14.32 16.78 -4.79
C VAL A 68 15.63 17.54 -4.91
N ASP A 69 16.24 17.54 -6.10
CA ASP A 69 17.40 18.37 -6.35
C ASP A 69 16.94 19.84 -6.45
N PRO A 70 17.50 20.76 -5.64
CA PRO A 70 17.13 22.17 -5.68
C PRO A 70 17.26 22.82 -7.06
N ARG A 71 18.13 22.27 -7.93
CA ARG A 71 18.30 22.72 -9.32
C ARG A 71 17.06 22.43 -10.18
N TYR A 72 16.28 21.41 -9.83
CA TYR A 72 15.19 20.86 -10.63
C TYR A 72 13.83 20.87 -9.92
N GLN A 73 13.77 21.34 -8.67
CA GLN A 73 12.58 21.28 -7.80
C GLN A 73 11.30 21.87 -8.43
N PHE A 74 11.43 22.93 -9.22
CA PHE A 74 10.30 23.58 -9.89
C PHE A 74 10.10 23.14 -11.34
N TYR A 75 10.99 22.30 -11.87
CA TYR A 75 10.89 21.82 -13.23
C TYR A 75 9.79 20.76 -13.37
N THR A 76 9.06 20.85 -14.47
CA THR A 76 8.07 19.88 -14.89
C THR A 76 8.17 19.76 -16.40
N GLY A 77 8.29 18.53 -16.88
CA GLY A 77 8.49 18.25 -18.29
C GLY A 77 9.45 17.08 -18.50
N THR A 78 10.00 17.01 -19.72
CA THR A 78 10.83 15.86 -20.11
C THR A 78 12.23 15.93 -19.52
N VAL A 79 12.69 14.80 -18.99
CA VAL A 79 14.08 14.51 -18.61
C VAL A 79 14.53 13.21 -19.28
N TRP A 80 15.84 13.02 -19.40
CA TRP A 80 16.44 11.84 -20.00
C TRP A 80 17.40 11.14 -19.04
N TYR A 81 17.34 9.82 -19.06
CA TYR A 81 18.24 8.90 -18.36
C TYR A 81 18.95 8.03 -19.39
N ARG A 82 20.27 7.83 -19.23
CA ARG A 82 21.06 6.90 -20.06
C ARG A 82 21.92 5.98 -19.21
N LYS A 83 21.86 4.69 -19.51
CA LYS A 83 22.64 3.62 -18.87
C LYS A 83 23.30 2.72 -19.90
N PRO A 84 24.63 2.75 -20.03
CA PRO A 84 25.35 1.68 -20.69
C PRO A 84 25.37 0.44 -19.79
N PHE A 85 25.23 -0.73 -20.40
CA PHE A 85 25.39 -2.03 -19.75
C PHE A 85 25.85 -3.06 -20.79
N SER A 86 26.56 -4.09 -20.35
CA SER A 86 26.98 -5.18 -21.23
C SER A 86 26.04 -6.37 -21.10
N TRP A 87 25.76 -7.04 -22.21
CA TRP A 87 24.89 -8.22 -22.25
C TRP A 87 25.43 -9.27 -23.20
N GLN A 88 25.16 -10.53 -22.89
CA GLN A 88 25.43 -11.66 -23.78
C GLN A 88 24.13 -12.42 -24.02
N PRO A 89 23.55 -12.33 -25.23
CA PRO A 89 22.34 -13.07 -25.58
C PRO A 89 22.51 -14.58 -25.36
N GLN A 90 21.50 -15.21 -24.77
CA GLN A 90 21.46 -16.65 -24.54
C GLN A 90 20.35 -17.25 -25.41
N ALA A 91 20.65 -18.34 -26.12
CA ALA A 91 19.68 -19.01 -26.96
C ALA A 91 18.53 -19.59 -26.11
N GLY A 92 17.29 -19.44 -26.58
CA GLY A 92 16.10 -19.96 -25.89
C GLY A 92 15.72 -19.21 -24.62
N LYS A 93 16.31 -18.02 -24.38
CA LYS A 93 15.98 -17.14 -23.26
C LYS A 93 15.42 -15.82 -23.76
N ARG A 94 14.48 -15.27 -22.99
CA ARG A 94 13.92 -13.94 -23.16
C ARG A 94 14.46 -13.03 -22.07
N VAL A 95 14.68 -11.76 -22.38
CA VAL A 95 15.16 -10.75 -21.45
C VAL A 95 14.07 -9.71 -21.28
N ILE A 96 13.56 -9.60 -20.06
CA ILE A 96 12.48 -8.67 -19.73
C ILE A 96 13.06 -7.51 -18.93
N LEU A 97 12.81 -6.28 -19.39
CA LEU A 97 13.15 -5.05 -18.69
C LEU A 97 11.96 -4.61 -17.84
N HIS A 98 12.16 -4.51 -16.54
CA HIS A 98 11.13 -4.16 -15.55
C HIS A 98 11.36 -2.77 -14.97
N PHE A 99 10.25 -2.09 -14.72
CA PHE A 99 10.16 -0.84 -13.99
C PHE A 99 9.15 -1.03 -12.86
N ASP A 100 9.57 -0.84 -11.61
CA ASP A 100 8.64 -0.92 -10.47
C ASP A 100 7.72 0.32 -10.38
N ALA A 101 8.21 1.47 -10.85
CA ALA A 101 7.45 2.70 -11.11
C ALA A 101 8.36 3.78 -11.73
N ALA A 102 7.79 4.57 -12.64
CA ALA A 102 8.38 5.80 -13.15
C ALA A 102 7.27 6.85 -13.28
N TYR A 103 7.53 8.09 -12.87
CA TYR A 103 6.52 9.14 -12.87
C TYR A 103 6.84 10.21 -13.92
N TYR A 104 6.06 10.39 -14.99
CA TYR A 104 4.75 9.78 -15.32
C TYR A 104 4.70 9.09 -16.68
N THR A 105 4.96 9.80 -17.77
CA THR A 105 5.05 9.19 -19.10
C THR A 105 6.48 8.73 -19.36
N SER A 106 6.65 7.48 -19.76
CA SER A 106 7.95 6.85 -19.98
C SER A 106 8.07 6.38 -21.43
N ASP A 107 9.03 6.90 -22.18
CA ASP A 107 9.44 6.34 -23.47
C ASP A 107 10.80 5.65 -23.32
N VAL A 108 10.91 4.43 -23.85
CA VAL A 108 12.07 3.57 -23.64
C VAL A 108 12.71 3.22 -24.98
N TRP A 109 14.03 3.36 -25.06
CA TRP A 109 14.85 2.97 -26.20
C TRP A 109 16.00 2.07 -25.79
N LEU A 110 16.32 1.12 -26.67
CA LEU A 110 17.52 0.30 -26.58
C LEU A 110 18.25 0.35 -27.92
N ASN A 111 19.54 0.68 -27.90
CA ASN A 111 20.40 0.61 -29.08
C ASN A 111 19.84 1.28 -30.35
N ASN A 112 19.39 2.54 -30.24
CA ASN A 112 18.79 3.34 -31.31
C ASN A 112 17.33 3.02 -31.66
N GLN A 113 16.72 2.00 -31.05
CA GLN A 113 15.35 1.57 -31.37
C GLN A 113 14.40 1.85 -30.20
N LYS A 114 13.19 2.32 -30.51
CA LYS A 114 12.14 2.51 -29.48
C LYS A 114 11.58 1.14 -29.12
N VAL A 115 11.62 0.82 -27.83
CA VAL A 115 11.07 -0.42 -27.26
C VAL A 115 9.58 -0.25 -27.00
N GLY A 116 9.18 0.87 -26.38
CA GLY A 116 7.78 1.10 -26.02
C GLY A 116 7.56 2.40 -25.25
N THR A 117 6.30 2.59 -24.85
CA THR A 117 5.82 3.71 -24.05
C THR A 117 4.93 3.18 -22.93
N HIS A 118 5.02 3.77 -21.74
CA HIS A 118 4.08 3.55 -20.64
C HIS A 118 3.59 4.90 -20.11
N GLU A 119 2.31 4.97 -19.74
CA GLU A 119 1.71 6.13 -19.08
C GLU A 119 1.05 5.66 -17.79
N GLY A 120 1.50 6.19 -16.65
CA GLY A 120 1.10 5.74 -15.31
C GLY A 120 2.27 5.93 -14.34
N GLY A 121 2.00 6.39 -13.12
CA GLY A 121 3.07 6.90 -12.25
C GLY A 121 3.59 5.95 -11.16
N TYR A 122 2.76 5.01 -10.72
CA TYR A 122 2.94 4.33 -9.43
C TYR A 122 2.80 2.81 -9.50
N THR A 123 2.57 2.27 -10.71
CA THR A 123 2.39 0.85 -10.97
C THR A 123 3.54 0.30 -11.80
N PRO A 124 3.86 -1.00 -11.67
CA PRO A 124 4.94 -1.61 -12.41
C PRO A 124 4.55 -1.85 -13.87
N PHE A 125 5.54 -1.82 -14.76
CA PHE A 125 5.41 -2.18 -16.17
C PHE A 125 6.71 -2.80 -16.68
N HIS A 126 6.63 -3.53 -17.79
CA HIS A 126 7.79 -4.21 -18.36
C HIS A 126 7.73 -4.31 -19.89
N PHE A 127 8.89 -4.56 -20.48
CA PHE A 127 9.05 -4.81 -21.92
C PHE A 127 9.96 -6.01 -22.16
N ASP A 128 9.57 -6.86 -23.11
CA ASP A 128 10.49 -7.85 -23.66
C ASP A 128 11.49 -7.15 -24.60
N ILE A 129 12.75 -7.11 -24.20
CA ILE A 129 13.82 -6.41 -24.93
C ILE A 129 14.76 -7.37 -25.68
N THR A 130 14.44 -8.67 -25.71
CA THR A 130 15.31 -9.73 -26.22
C THR A 130 15.84 -9.41 -27.62
N ASP A 131 14.95 -8.99 -28.52
CA ASP A 131 15.27 -8.80 -29.94
C ASP A 131 15.96 -7.46 -30.23
N PHE A 132 16.08 -6.60 -29.21
CA PHE A 132 16.75 -5.29 -29.29
C PHE A 132 18.20 -5.33 -28.76
N LEU A 133 18.59 -6.40 -28.06
CA LEU A 133 19.89 -6.56 -27.43
C LEU A 133 20.97 -6.95 -28.44
N LYS A 134 22.16 -6.39 -28.24
CA LYS A 134 23.40 -6.75 -28.93
C LYS A 134 24.28 -7.58 -27.99
N SER A 135 25.13 -8.44 -28.55
CA SER A 135 26.25 -9.01 -27.80
C SER A 135 27.26 -7.91 -27.50
N GLY A 136 27.74 -7.84 -26.26
CA GLY A 136 28.63 -6.79 -25.79
C GLY A 136 27.85 -5.59 -25.26
N ASP A 137 28.23 -4.39 -25.69
CA ASP A 137 27.72 -3.15 -25.10
C ASP A 137 26.36 -2.75 -25.65
N ASN A 138 25.49 -2.36 -24.73
CA ASN A 138 24.14 -1.89 -24.98
C ASN A 138 23.92 -0.55 -24.29
N VAL A 139 23.05 0.29 -24.86
CA VAL A 139 22.66 1.57 -24.26
C VAL A 139 21.15 1.62 -24.10
N LEU A 140 20.72 1.66 -22.84
CA LEU A 140 19.34 1.97 -22.46
C LEU A 140 19.20 3.48 -22.32
N ALA A 141 18.22 4.05 -23.01
CA ALA A 141 17.85 5.45 -22.88
C ALA A 141 16.35 5.55 -22.58
N ILE A 142 16.00 6.38 -21.61
CA ILE A 142 14.62 6.55 -21.16
C ILE A 142 14.34 8.04 -21.04
N SER A 143 13.25 8.50 -21.65
CA SER A 143 12.71 9.83 -21.36
C SER A 143 11.52 9.72 -20.44
N ILE A 144 11.53 10.53 -19.38
CA ILE A 144 10.45 10.62 -18.41
C ILE A 144 9.85 12.02 -18.47
N ASN A 145 8.54 12.12 -18.58
CA ASN A 145 7.82 13.38 -18.48
C ASN A 145 6.83 13.32 -17.30
N ASN A 146 7.02 14.19 -16.30
CA ASN A 146 6.17 14.27 -15.11
C ASN A 146 5.08 15.35 -15.22
N ASP A 147 4.85 15.93 -16.40
CA ASP A 147 3.83 16.94 -16.61
C ASP A 147 2.43 16.33 -16.57
N THR A 148 1.89 16.36 -15.36
CA THR A 148 0.51 15.99 -15.07
C THR A 148 -0.36 17.22 -14.80
N TRP A 149 0.16 18.45 -14.99
CA TRP A 149 -0.58 19.73 -14.90
C TRP A 149 -1.51 19.96 -16.10
N GLN A 150 -2.18 18.91 -16.52
CA GLN A 150 -3.08 18.88 -17.66
C GLN A 150 -4.31 18.05 -17.31
N THR A 151 -5.40 18.30 -18.03
CA THR A 151 -6.70 17.65 -17.78
C THR A 151 -6.75 16.20 -18.26
N GLY A 152 -5.76 15.78 -19.06
CA GLY A 152 -5.69 14.48 -19.73
C GLY A 152 -4.96 13.36 -18.97
N SER A 153 -4.44 13.60 -17.76
CA SER A 153 -3.67 12.60 -16.98
C SER A 153 -4.42 12.10 -15.74
N ILE A 154 -3.97 10.98 -15.18
CA ILE A 154 -4.47 10.43 -13.91
C ILE A 154 -3.28 10.12 -13.00
N PRO A 155 -3.11 10.80 -11.85
CA PRO A 155 -3.82 12.04 -11.45
C PRO A 155 -3.54 13.20 -12.42
N GLY A 156 -4.36 14.24 -12.39
CA GLY A 156 -4.22 15.40 -13.28
C GLY A 156 -4.99 16.62 -12.81
N ALA A 157 -4.87 17.72 -13.55
CA ALA A 157 -5.65 18.92 -13.29
C ALA A 157 -7.15 18.68 -13.56
N LYS A 158 -8.01 19.45 -12.89
CA LYS A 158 -9.45 19.40 -13.12
C LYS A 158 -9.82 20.07 -14.44
N ASP A 159 -10.83 19.53 -15.11
CA ASP A 159 -11.39 20.09 -16.34
C ASP A 159 -12.69 20.87 -16.09
N ASN A 160 -12.63 21.92 -15.26
CA ASN A 160 -13.77 22.83 -15.05
C ASN A 160 -13.68 24.12 -15.88
N GLY A 161 -12.76 24.20 -16.84
CA GLY A 161 -12.52 25.42 -17.63
C GLY A 161 -11.94 26.59 -16.83
N ASN A 162 -11.40 26.35 -15.62
CA ASN A 162 -10.78 27.36 -14.78
C ASN A 162 -9.26 27.15 -14.72
N ALA A 163 -8.49 28.12 -15.22
CA ALA A 163 -7.03 28.06 -15.27
C ALA A 163 -6.36 27.98 -13.87
N ASN A 164 -7.07 28.37 -12.81
CA ASN A 164 -6.58 28.36 -11.44
C ASN A 164 -7.08 27.16 -10.62
N ASP A 165 -7.66 26.14 -11.27
CA ASP A 165 -8.09 24.96 -10.54
C ASP A 165 -6.91 24.28 -9.85
N PRO A 166 -7.05 23.91 -8.56
CA PRO A 166 -5.95 23.36 -7.81
C PRO A 166 -5.56 21.97 -8.33
N PHE A 167 -4.26 21.75 -8.38
CA PHE A 167 -3.66 20.44 -8.63
C PHE A 167 -3.91 19.47 -7.44
N PRO A 168 -3.80 18.14 -7.64
CA PRO A 168 -3.65 17.15 -6.58
C PRO A 168 -2.88 17.64 -5.36
N GLY A 169 -3.33 17.19 -4.19
CA GLY A 169 -2.86 17.66 -2.88
C GLY A 169 -1.38 17.42 -2.57
N TRP A 170 -0.62 16.75 -3.45
CA TRP A 170 0.78 16.36 -3.28
C TRP A 170 1.66 16.83 -4.45
N ILE A 171 2.98 16.74 -4.30
CA ILE A 171 3.93 17.07 -5.36
C ILE A 171 3.97 15.95 -6.42
N ASN A 172 3.94 16.31 -7.70
CA ASN A 172 4.14 15.41 -8.83
C ASN A 172 5.64 15.09 -9.04
N TYR A 173 6.26 14.55 -8.01
CA TYR A 173 7.66 14.14 -8.03
C TYR A 173 7.97 13.25 -9.25
N GLY A 174 8.96 13.67 -10.05
CA GLY A 174 9.27 13.02 -11.33
C GLY A 174 10.54 12.16 -11.29
N GLY A 175 10.59 11.17 -12.19
CA GLY A 175 11.79 10.38 -12.46
C GLY A 175 11.55 8.87 -12.44
N LEU A 176 12.66 8.11 -12.42
CA LEU A 176 12.67 6.66 -12.21
C LEU A 176 12.59 6.38 -10.70
N ILE A 177 11.39 6.53 -10.13
CA ILE A 177 11.17 6.65 -8.68
C ILE A 177 11.22 5.32 -7.91
N ARG A 178 11.29 4.18 -8.61
CA ARG A 178 11.46 2.84 -8.05
C ARG A 178 12.43 2.01 -8.91
N PRO A 179 12.83 0.80 -8.47
CA PRO A 179 13.78 -0.05 -9.18
C PRO A 179 13.56 -0.23 -10.68
N VAL A 180 14.68 -0.39 -11.39
CA VAL A 180 14.76 -0.80 -12.81
C VAL A 180 15.73 -1.98 -12.88
N TYR A 181 15.30 -3.08 -13.48
CA TYR A 181 16.07 -4.33 -13.50
C TYR A 181 15.72 -5.21 -14.70
N LEU A 182 16.57 -6.22 -14.95
CA LEU A 182 16.35 -7.23 -15.98
C LEU A 182 16.03 -8.59 -15.34
N THR A 183 15.21 -9.38 -16.02
CA THR A 183 14.99 -10.80 -15.70
C THR A 183 15.23 -11.63 -16.96
N THR A 184 15.62 -12.89 -16.76
CA THR A 184 15.89 -13.83 -17.87
C THR A 184 14.93 -15.00 -17.78
N GLU A 185 13.96 -15.01 -18.69
CA GLU A 185 12.89 -16.00 -18.73
C GLU A 185 13.16 -17.05 -19.81
N SER A 186 12.52 -18.22 -19.70
CA SER A 186 12.48 -19.19 -20.81
C SER A 186 11.56 -18.68 -21.94
N GLU A 187 11.62 -19.25 -23.15
CA GLU A 187 10.70 -18.86 -24.25
C GLU A 187 9.21 -19.07 -23.93
N VAL A 188 8.91 -19.94 -22.96
CA VAL A 188 7.58 -20.12 -22.38
C VAL A 188 7.72 -19.89 -20.87
N TYR A 189 7.04 -18.87 -20.35
CA TYR A 189 7.24 -18.42 -18.97
C TYR A 189 5.93 -17.95 -18.32
N LEU A 190 5.93 -17.92 -16.99
CA LEU A 190 4.85 -17.45 -16.13
C LEU A 190 4.92 -15.92 -16.01
N GLU A 191 3.91 -15.23 -16.50
CA GLU A 191 3.82 -13.76 -16.40
C GLU A 191 3.25 -13.32 -15.05
N ASN A 192 2.29 -14.06 -14.51
CA ASN A 192 1.61 -13.71 -13.27
C ASN A 192 0.86 -14.92 -12.67
N LEU A 193 0.73 -14.95 -11.34
CA LEU A 193 -0.08 -15.92 -10.60
C LEU A 193 -1.20 -15.19 -9.85
N LYS A 194 -2.45 -15.68 -9.95
CA LYS A 194 -3.54 -15.30 -9.06
C LYS A 194 -3.93 -16.46 -8.17
N VAL A 195 -3.91 -16.28 -6.85
CA VAL A 195 -4.30 -17.28 -5.86
C VAL A 195 -5.58 -16.85 -5.17
N GLU A 196 -6.65 -17.63 -5.37
CA GLU A 196 -7.95 -17.42 -4.73
C GLU A 196 -8.12 -18.48 -3.61
N ALA A 197 -7.96 -18.08 -2.35
CA ALA A 197 -8.05 -18.97 -1.19
C ALA A 197 -9.29 -18.68 -0.34
N THR A 198 -10.31 -19.53 -0.43
CA THR A 198 -11.61 -19.34 0.21
C THR A 198 -11.83 -20.34 1.34
N PRO A 199 -11.96 -19.91 2.61
CA PRO A 199 -12.24 -20.82 3.72
C PRO A 199 -13.73 -21.19 3.83
N ASP A 200 -13.99 -22.43 4.22
CA ASP A 200 -15.25 -22.89 4.81
C ASP A 200 -15.09 -22.83 6.33
N LEU A 201 -15.52 -21.72 6.94
CA LEU A 201 -15.33 -21.46 8.38
C LEU A 201 -16.06 -22.48 9.27
N ALA A 202 -17.14 -23.10 8.79
CA ALA A 202 -17.89 -24.09 9.55
C ALA A 202 -17.15 -25.44 9.61
N LYS A 203 -16.51 -25.85 8.52
CA LYS A 203 -15.72 -27.10 8.46
C LYS A 203 -14.26 -26.92 8.83
N GLY A 204 -13.77 -25.69 8.88
CA GLY A 204 -12.36 -25.36 9.04
C GLY A 204 -11.50 -25.70 7.81
N THR A 205 -12.08 -26.00 6.65
CA THR A 205 -11.36 -26.33 5.42
C THR A 205 -11.18 -25.11 4.52
N ALA A 206 -10.39 -25.21 3.45
CA ALA A 206 -10.29 -24.14 2.45
C ALA A 206 -10.15 -24.69 1.04
N ASN A 207 -10.69 -23.97 0.05
CA ASN A 207 -10.41 -24.24 -1.36
C ASN A 207 -9.40 -23.22 -1.87
N VAL A 208 -8.39 -23.70 -2.60
CA VAL A 208 -7.37 -22.87 -3.24
C VAL A 208 -7.47 -23.07 -4.74
N ARG A 209 -7.67 -21.97 -5.47
CA ARG A 209 -7.61 -21.94 -6.93
C ARG A 209 -6.44 -21.09 -7.37
N LEU A 210 -5.68 -21.58 -8.33
CA LEU A 210 -4.59 -20.89 -8.99
C LEU A 210 -4.99 -20.60 -10.44
N LYS A 211 -4.80 -19.35 -10.87
CA LYS A 211 -4.75 -18.97 -12.28
C LYS A 211 -3.33 -18.54 -12.61
N ALA A 212 -2.64 -19.31 -13.45
CA ALA A 212 -1.28 -19.04 -13.88
C ALA A 212 -1.32 -18.48 -15.31
N ARG A 213 -0.97 -17.20 -15.48
CA ARG A 213 -0.85 -16.56 -16.80
C ARG A 213 0.48 -16.96 -17.42
N VAL A 214 0.42 -17.56 -18.60
CA VAL A 214 1.57 -18.10 -19.32
C VAL A 214 1.73 -17.43 -20.67
N ARG A 215 2.93 -16.91 -20.93
CA ARG A 215 3.35 -16.40 -22.23
C ARG A 215 4.08 -17.49 -23.00
N ASN A 216 3.67 -17.69 -24.25
CA ASN A 216 4.46 -18.45 -25.21
C ASN A 216 5.11 -17.49 -26.21
N ALA A 217 6.35 -17.10 -25.96
CA ALA A 217 7.16 -16.29 -26.87
C ALA A 217 7.91 -17.13 -27.93
N SER A 218 7.76 -18.46 -27.91
CA SER A 218 8.34 -19.34 -28.92
C SER A 218 7.58 -19.26 -30.25
N LYS A 219 8.16 -19.90 -31.28
CA LYS A 219 7.58 -19.98 -32.63
C LYS A 219 6.62 -21.16 -32.82
N GLN A 220 6.37 -21.96 -31.79
CA GLN A 220 5.57 -23.17 -31.88
C GLN A 220 4.42 -23.15 -30.88
N VAL A 221 3.34 -23.88 -31.17
CA VAL A 221 2.31 -24.15 -30.17
C VAL A 221 2.90 -25.04 -29.08
N VAL A 222 2.54 -24.76 -27.82
CA VAL A 222 3.02 -25.53 -26.66
C VAL A 222 1.85 -25.91 -25.77
N THR A 223 1.98 -27.02 -25.03
CA THR A 223 1.02 -27.40 -23.97
C THR A 223 1.79 -27.49 -22.65
N PRO A 224 1.92 -26.37 -21.91
CA PRO A 224 2.74 -26.33 -20.71
C PRO A 224 2.14 -27.21 -19.61
N LYS A 225 2.98 -28.02 -18.96
CA LYS A 225 2.58 -28.80 -17.79
C LYS A 225 2.82 -27.98 -16.53
N LEU A 226 1.72 -27.59 -15.88
CA LEU A 226 1.77 -26.85 -14.62
C LEU A 226 2.05 -27.79 -13.44
N THR A 227 3.07 -27.48 -12.65
CA THR A 227 3.30 -28.09 -11.34
C THR A 227 3.21 -27.04 -10.24
N THR A 228 2.64 -27.42 -9.10
CA THR A 228 2.32 -26.51 -8.00
C THR A 228 2.76 -27.08 -6.66
N VAL A 229 3.39 -26.25 -5.84
CA VAL A 229 3.76 -26.58 -4.45
C VAL A 229 3.23 -25.47 -3.56
N VAL A 230 2.55 -25.85 -2.47
CA VAL A 230 2.13 -24.91 -1.42
C VAL A 230 2.87 -25.29 -0.15
N SER A 231 3.47 -24.30 0.50
CA SER A 231 4.22 -24.47 1.74
C SER A 231 3.65 -23.57 2.84
N LEU A 232 3.67 -24.09 4.07
CA LEU A 232 3.36 -23.34 5.29
C LEU A 232 4.57 -23.46 6.21
N GLU A 233 5.07 -22.35 6.75
CA GLU A 233 6.26 -22.34 7.63
C GLU A 233 7.47 -23.06 6.98
N ASN A 234 7.67 -22.83 5.67
CA ASN A 234 8.69 -23.48 4.82
C ASN A 234 8.57 -25.01 4.72
N GLN A 235 7.43 -25.60 5.11
CA GLN A 235 7.15 -27.02 4.96
C GLN A 235 6.11 -27.25 3.85
N PRO A 236 6.42 -28.09 2.84
CA PRO A 236 5.49 -28.36 1.75
C PRO A 236 4.30 -29.19 2.21
N LEU A 237 3.11 -28.80 1.77
CA LEU A 237 1.87 -29.54 1.99
C LEU A 237 1.68 -30.62 0.91
N LYS A 238 1.14 -31.77 1.30
CA LYS A 238 0.84 -32.87 0.38
C LYS A 238 -0.55 -32.69 -0.23
N LEU A 239 -0.64 -31.84 -1.25
CA LEU A 239 -1.90 -31.49 -1.92
C LEU A 239 -2.08 -32.22 -3.26
N VAL A 240 -3.33 -32.56 -3.58
CA VAL A 240 -3.70 -33.17 -4.87
C VAL A 240 -4.41 -32.13 -5.70
N TRP A 241 -3.78 -31.73 -6.81
CA TRP A 241 -4.28 -30.70 -7.70
C TRP A 241 -5.06 -31.30 -8.86
N LYS A 242 -6.19 -30.68 -9.19
CA LYS A 242 -6.83 -30.82 -10.51
C LYS A 242 -6.34 -29.67 -11.38
N THR A 243 -5.82 -29.98 -12.56
CA THR A 243 -5.23 -28.98 -13.44
C THR A 243 -5.90 -28.99 -14.81
N THR A 244 -6.04 -27.79 -15.38
CA THR A 244 -6.47 -27.57 -16.76
C THR A 244 -5.37 -26.80 -17.47
N SER A 245 -4.73 -27.46 -18.44
CA SER A 245 -3.60 -26.91 -19.21
C SER A 245 -3.96 -26.84 -20.70
N PRO A 246 -4.56 -25.74 -21.18
CA PRO A 246 -4.80 -25.56 -22.60
C PRO A 246 -3.48 -25.42 -23.37
N SER A 247 -3.52 -25.71 -24.68
CA SER A 247 -2.42 -25.34 -25.58
C SER A 247 -2.33 -23.82 -25.72
N VAL A 248 -1.12 -23.29 -25.74
CA VAL A 248 -0.82 -21.87 -25.95
C VAL A 248 -0.20 -21.71 -27.32
N ALA A 249 -0.87 -21.01 -28.22
CA ALA A 249 -0.36 -20.74 -29.56
C ALA A 249 0.91 -19.88 -29.52
N ALA A 250 1.71 -19.95 -30.59
CA ALA A 250 2.94 -19.15 -30.72
C ALA A 250 2.64 -17.65 -30.61
N GLY A 251 3.41 -16.93 -29.81
CA GLY A 251 3.25 -15.50 -29.57
C GLY A 251 1.97 -15.12 -28.79
N GLN A 252 1.27 -16.08 -28.19
CA GLN A 252 0.04 -15.85 -27.43
C GLN A 252 0.25 -16.03 -25.92
N THR A 253 -0.73 -15.53 -25.17
CA THR A 253 -0.82 -15.71 -23.71
C THR A 253 -2.08 -16.51 -23.41
N ALA A 254 -2.02 -17.41 -22.43
CA ALA A 254 -3.16 -18.17 -21.93
C ALA A 254 -3.14 -18.26 -20.40
N VAL A 255 -4.26 -18.66 -19.81
CA VAL A 255 -4.37 -18.94 -18.38
C VAL A 255 -4.51 -20.43 -18.17
N LEU A 256 -3.63 -20.99 -17.34
CA LEU A 256 -3.72 -22.36 -16.84
C LEU A 256 -4.39 -22.31 -15.48
N GLU A 257 -5.28 -23.25 -15.20
CA GLU A 257 -6.02 -23.28 -13.94
C GLU A 257 -5.68 -24.52 -13.14
N ALA A 258 -5.56 -24.36 -11.82
CA ALA A 258 -5.41 -25.47 -10.90
C ALA A 258 -6.27 -25.27 -9.65
N GLU A 259 -6.85 -26.34 -9.12
CA GLU A 259 -7.62 -26.29 -7.88
C GLU A 259 -7.24 -27.44 -6.92
N THR A 260 -7.27 -27.14 -5.62
CA THR A 260 -7.09 -28.11 -4.54
C THR A 260 -7.91 -27.69 -3.31
N SER A 261 -8.09 -28.62 -2.37
CA SER A 261 -8.72 -28.35 -1.07
C SER A 261 -7.74 -28.66 0.06
N LEU A 262 -7.72 -27.81 1.08
CA LEU A 262 -6.97 -27.98 2.33
C LEU A 262 -7.92 -28.51 3.41
N LYS A 263 -7.45 -29.49 4.17
CA LYS A 263 -8.15 -30.07 5.33
C LYS A 263 -8.04 -29.14 6.54
N SER A 264 -8.87 -29.37 7.55
CA SER A 264 -8.87 -28.55 8.78
C SER A 264 -7.52 -28.48 9.50
N SER A 265 -6.74 -29.57 9.48
CA SER A 265 -5.38 -29.58 10.06
C SER A 265 -4.35 -28.75 9.27
N GLU A 266 -4.68 -28.36 8.02
CA GLU A 266 -3.78 -27.64 7.11
C GLU A 266 -4.15 -26.16 6.99
N VAL A 267 -5.32 -25.75 7.53
CA VAL A 267 -5.82 -24.37 7.46
C VAL A 267 -5.45 -23.61 8.73
N LYS A 268 -4.68 -22.54 8.53
CA LYS A 268 -4.45 -21.46 9.48
C LYS A 268 -4.91 -20.16 8.80
N LEU A 269 -5.88 -19.48 9.41
CA LEU A 269 -6.43 -18.26 8.82
C LEU A 269 -5.47 -17.09 9.00
N TRP A 270 -5.37 -16.24 7.99
CA TRP A 270 -4.74 -14.94 8.09
C TRP A 270 -5.67 -13.97 8.85
N ASN A 271 -5.13 -13.22 9.81
CA ASN A 271 -5.81 -12.11 10.49
C ASN A 271 -4.79 -11.09 11.05
N LEU A 272 -5.26 -10.06 11.76
CA LEU A 272 -4.44 -8.96 12.29
C LEU A 272 -3.40 -9.37 13.34
N ASP A 273 -3.72 -10.37 14.15
CA ASP A 273 -2.88 -10.83 15.28
C ASP A 273 -2.13 -12.13 14.94
N GLU A 274 -2.68 -12.94 14.03
CA GLU A 274 -2.06 -14.15 13.49
C GLU A 274 -2.04 -14.09 11.95
N PRO A 275 -1.17 -13.24 11.36
CA PRO A 275 -1.08 -13.00 9.92
C PRO A 275 -0.40 -14.18 9.18
N THR A 276 -1.04 -15.34 9.18
CA THR A 276 -0.47 -16.56 8.60
C THR A 276 -0.36 -16.46 7.07
N LEU A 277 0.84 -16.67 6.54
CA LEU A 277 1.13 -16.68 5.11
C LEU A 277 1.54 -18.07 4.65
N TYR A 278 0.99 -18.46 3.50
CA TYR A 278 1.40 -19.62 2.72
C TYR A 278 2.23 -19.12 1.53
N GLN A 279 3.17 -19.93 1.09
CA GLN A 279 3.89 -19.69 -0.16
C GLN A 279 3.38 -20.67 -1.21
N LEU A 280 2.96 -20.15 -2.38
CA LEU A 280 2.68 -20.96 -3.56
C LEU A 280 3.83 -20.79 -4.55
N GLN A 281 4.36 -21.90 -5.05
CA GLN A 281 5.30 -21.97 -6.16
C GLN A 281 4.62 -22.69 -7.33
N ALA A 282 4.62 -22.05 -8.50
CA ALA A 282 4.16 -22.62 -9.75
C ALA A 282 5.36 -22.76 -10.71
N ALA A 283 5.40 -23.86 -11.46
CA ALA A 283 6.44 -24.07 -12.47
C ALA A 283 5.86 -24.65 -13.76
N ILE A 284 6.45 -24.23 -14.89
CA ILE A 284 6.21 -24.76 -16.24
C ILE A 284 7.55 -24.86 -16.96
N ASN A 285 7.84 -25.95 -17.67
CA ASN A 285 8.96 -26.03 -18.62
C ASN A 285 10.32 -25.43 -18.15
N GLY A 286 10.64 -25.53 -16.86
CA GLY A 286 11.87 -24.98 -16.26
C GLY A 286 11.81 -23.51 -15.81
N ASP A 287 10.70 -22.82 -16.05
CA ASP A 287 10.37 -21.52 -15.48
C ASP A 287 9.59 -21.68 -14.15
N THR A 288 9.80 -20.78 -13.20
CA THR A 288 9.21 -20.86 -11.86
C THR A 288 8.86 -19.48 -11.32
N LEU A 289 7.63 -19.33 -10.83
CA LEU A 289 7.16 -18.12 -10.17
C LEU A 289 6.55 -18.46 -8.81
N SER A 290 6.81 -17.60 -7.82
CA SER A 290 6.33 -17.79 -6.45
C SER A 290 5.54 -16.56 -5.99
N THR A 291 4.54 -16.78 -5.15
CA THR A 291 3.77 -15.71 -4.50
C THR A 291 3.32 -16.15 -3.12
N ASN A 292 3.20 -15.19 -2.20
CA ASN A 292 2.61 -15.43 -0.88
C ASN A 292 1.11 -15.20 -0.95
N PHE A 293 0.35 -15.93 -0.15
CA PHE A 293 -1.08 -15.71 0.01
C PHE A 293 -1.53 -16.03 1.45
N GLY A 294 -2.68 -15.49 1.86
CA GLY A 294 -3.31 -15.80 3.13
C GLY A 294 -4.72 -16.35 2.94
N ILE A 295 -5.14 -17.23 3.83
CA ILE A 295 -6.51 -17.78 3.84
C ILE A 295 -7.37 -16.92 4.75
N ARG A 296 -8.31 -16.14 4.19
CA ARG A 296 -9.18 -15.27 4.98
C ARG A 296 -10.50 -14.99 4.27
N LYS A 297 -11.53 -14.66 5.04
CA LYS A 297 -12.84 -14.25 4.52
C LYS A 297 -13.19 -12.84 4.98
N MET A 298 -13.52 -11.97 4.04
CA MET A 298 -14.04 -10.62 4.30
C MET A 298 -15.51 -10.56 3.92
N GLU A 299 -16.35 -10.02 4.80
CA GLU A 299 -17.78 -9.91 4.55
C GLU A 299 -18.33 -8.59 5.08
N VAL A 300 -19.37 -8.09 4.41
CA VAL A 300 -20.20 -6.99 4.91
C VAL A 300 -21.56 -7.58 5.25
N GLN A 301 -22.01 -7.39 6.49
CA GLN A 301 -23.29 -7.90 6.96
C GLN A 301 -23.85 -7.01 8.05
N ASN A 302 -25.13 -6.63 7.98
CA ASN A 302 -25.83 -5.84 9.01
C ASN A 302 -25.07 -4.57 9.44
N ALA A 303 -24.57 -3.79 8.49
CA ALA A 303 -23.70 -2.64 8.73
C ALA A 303 -22.42 -2.92 9.55
N GLN A 304 -21.90 -4.15 9.48
CA GLN A 304 -20.63 -4.56 10.06
C GLN A 304 -19.65 -5.02 8.97
N LEU A 305 -18.36 -4.87 9.26
CA LEU A 305 -17.27 -5.50 8.53
C LEU A 305 -16.81 -6.72 9.32
N LEU A 306 -16.82 -7.88 8.69
CA LEU A 306 -16.42 -9.15 9.31
C LEU A 306 -15.11 -9.63 8.69
N LEU A 307 -14.16 -10.03 9.55
CA LEU A 307 -12.97 -10.79 9.18
C LEU A 307 -13.08 -12.18 9.79
N ASN A 308 -13.09 -13.21 8.94
CA ASN A 308 -13.25 -14.61 9.34
C ASN A 308 -14.50 -14.85 10.21
N GLY A 309 -15.60 -14.17 9.86
CA GLY A 309 -16.89 -14.26 10.55
C GLY A 309 -16.97 -13.49 11.87
N GLN A 310 -15.94 -12.71 12.24
CA GLN A 310 -15.92 -11.90 13.46
C GLN A 310 -15.99 -10.41 13.12
N PRO A 311 -16.84 -9.61 13.81
CA PRO A 311 -16.93 -8.19 13.57
C PRO A 311 -15.65 -7.47 13.99
N ILE A 312 -15.20 -6.55 13.13
CA ILE A 312 -14.02 -5.73 13.37
C ILE A 312 -14.36 -4.25 13.19
N ARG A 313 -13.83 -3.42 14.09
CA ARG A 313 -13.86 -1.95 13.99
C ARG A 313 -12.44 -1.45 14.23
N LEU A 314 -11.84 -0.84 13.23
CA LEU A 314 -10.39 -0.59 13.20
C LEU A 314 -10.07 0.88 12.96
N ALA A 315 -9.11 1.40 13.70
CA ALA A 315 -8.53 2.70 13.41
C ALA A 315 -7.54 2.61 12.25
N GLY A 316 -7.28 3.77 11.62
CA GLY A 316 -6.54 3.85 10.38
C GLY A 316 -5.77 5.14 10.21
N GLY A 317 -5.05 5.23 9.10
CA GLY A 317 -4.39 6.46 8.69
C GLY A 317 -4.06 6.47 7.21
N ASN A 318 -3.95 7.67 6.67
CA ASN A 318 -3.56 7.93 5.30
C ASN A 318 -2.06 8.29 5.26
N ARG A 319 -1.28 7.63 4.40
CA ARG A 319 0.16 7.90 4.24
C ARG A 319 0.41 8.62 2.93
N VAL A 320 1.03 9.80 3.00
CA VAL A 320 1.45 10.54 1.80
C VAL A 320 2.92 10.22 1.54
N VAL A 321 3.22 9.67 0.38
CA VAL A 321 4.61 9.34 -0.02
C VAL A 321 5.37 10.64 -0.29
N ASP A 322 6.12 11.06 0.72
CA ASP A 322 6.97 12.25 0.72
C ASP A 322 8.01 12.10 1.83
N TYR A 323 9.29 12.35 1.56
CA TYR A 323 10.32 12.48 2.60
C TYR A 323 11.36 13.54 2.21
N PRO A 324 11.80 14.42 3.13
CA PRO A 324 12.80 15.44 2.85
C PRO A 324 14.08 14.86 2.20
N GLY A 325 14.43 15.35 1.01
CA GLY A 325 15.60 14.88 0.26
C GLY A 325 15.42 13.54 -0.48
N LEU A 326 14.28 12.86 -0.33
CA LEU A 326 13.92 11.64 -1.07
C LEU A 326 12.67 11.82 -1.95
N GLY A 327 11.78 12.78 -1.61
CA GLY A 327 10.58 13.06 -2.37
C GLY A 327 9.68 11.83 -2.38
N SER A 328 9.32 11.35 -3.57
CA SER A 328 8.51 10.13 -3.74
C SER A 328 9.29 8.82 -3.70
N LEU A 329 10.61 8.83 -3.44
CA LEU A 329 11.37 7.59 -3.31
C LEU A 329 10.95 6.84 -2.04
N GLU A 330 10.80 5.52 -2.18
CA GLU A 330 10.37 4.62 -1.10
C GLU A 330 11.42 3.52 -0.86
N PRO A 331 12.64 3.86 -0.38
CA PRO A 331 13.61 2.84 0.00
C PRO A 331 13.07 1.98 1.14
N ASP A 332 13.46 0.71 1.19
CA ASP A 332 12.87 -0.28 2.09
C ASP A 332 12.92 0.16 3.57
N TRP A 333 14.05 0.72 4.00
CA TRP A 333 14.22 1.22 5.38
C TRP A 333 13.20 2.31 5.76
N LEU A 334 12.80 3.16 4.80
CA LEU A 334 11.83 4.23 5.04
C LEU A 334 10.42 3.64 5.10
N VAL A 335 10.11 2.70 4.21
CA VAL A 335 8.83 1.98 4.20
C VAL A 335 8.66 1.21 5.51
N GLU A 336 9.70 0.51 5.98
CA GLU A 336 9.72 -0.20 7.26
C GLU A 336 9.56 0.74 8.46
N LYS A 337 10.27 1.88 8.46
CA LYS A 337 10.15 2.91 9.50
C LYS A 337 8.73 3.47 9.56
N ASP A 338 8.18 3.86 8.41
CA ASP A 338 6.83 4.41 8.30
C ASP A 338 5.80 3.37 8.76
N PHE A 339 5.89 2.12 8.26
CA PHE A 339 5.01 1.01 8.65
C PHE A 339 5.02 0.77 10.16
N LYS A 340 6.22 0.70 10.77
CA LYS A 340 6.36 0.49 12.21
C LYS A 340 5.66 1.58 13.01
N LEU A 341 5.92 2.84 12.67
CA LEU A 341 5.31 3.99 13.36
C LEU A 341 3.78 4.01 13.19
N MET A 342 3.28 3.70 12.00
CA MET A 342 1.84 3.63 11.74
C MET A 342 1.18 2.52 12.58
N LYS A 343 1.80 1.33 12.59
CA LYS A 343 1.32 0.16 13.34
C LYS A 343 1.33 0.41 14.85
N GLU A 344 2.39 1.00 15.39
CA GLU A 344 2.48 1.39 16.81
C GLU A 344 1.51 2.51 17.18
N ALA A 345 1.14 3.39 16.24
CA ALA A 345 0.11 4.42 16.46
C ALA A 345 -1.32 3.87 16.44
N GLY A 346 -1.52 2.56 16.31
CA GLY A 346 -2.84 1.92 16.24
C GLY A 346 -3.52 2.07 14.87
N MET A 347 -2.78 2.45 13.83
CA MET A 347 -3.32 2.44 12.47
C MET A 347 -3.26 1.00 11.94
N GLU A 348 -4.43 0.36 11.86
CA GLU A 348 -4.61 -1.06 11.54
C GLU A 348 -5.38 -1.25 10.22
N PHE A 349 -6.14 -0.25 9.78
CA PHE A 349 -6.93 -0.25 8.56
C PHE A 349 -6.68 1.00 7.73
N HIS A 350 -6.02 0.84 6.59
CA HIS A 350 -5.52 1.94 5.78
C HIS A 350 -6.29 2.08 4.49
N ARG A 351 -6.53 3.34 4.11
CA ARG A 351 -6.70 3.71 2.72
C ARG A 351 -5.41 4.39 2.25
N LEU A 352 -4.74 3.77 1.29
CA LEU A 352 -3.47 4.31 0.76
C LEU A 352 -3.78 5.42 -0.22
N THR A 353 -3.16 6.57 -0.04
CA THR A 353 -3.65 7.86 -0.53
C THR A 353 -2.70 8.47 -1.57
N HIS A 354 -3.20 9.08 -2.65
CA HIS A 354 -4.16 8.44 -3.55
C HIS A 354 -3.37 7.86 -4.70
N TYR A 355 -2.61 6.81 -4.43
CA TYR A 355 -1.80 6.11 -5.41
C TYR A 355 -1.24 4.87 -4.76
N THR A 356 -0.76 3.97 -5.60
CA THR A 356 -0.22 2.69 -5.20
C THR A 356 1.19 2.84 -4.61
N PRO A 357 1.42 2.68 -3.29
CA PRO A 357 2.76 2.73 -2.72
C PRO A 357 3.59 1.50 -3.12
N SER A 358 4.85 1.50 -2.67
CA SER A 358 5.77 0.38 -2.87
C SER A 358 5.14 -0.92 -2.39
N GLU A 359 5.34 -1.99 -3.16
CA GLU A 359 4.86 -3.32 -2.84
C GLU A 359 5.43 -3.84 -1.49
N THR A 360 6.61 -3.33 -1.09
CA THR A 360 7.20 -3.58 0.24
C THR A 360 6.20 -3.24 1.37
N PHE A 361 5.39 -2.19 1.23
CA PHE A 361 4.40 -1.84 2.25
C PHE A 361 3.31 -2.91 2.40
N TYR A 362 2.88 -3.52 1.29
CA TYR A 362 1.89 -4.58 1.27
C TYR A 362 2.46 -5.88 1.84
N ASP A 363 3.73 -6.20 1.58
CA ASP A 363 4.40 -7.33 2.22
C ASP A 363 4.50 -7.18 3.73
N LEU A 364 4.74 -5.96 4.22
CA LEU A 364 4.75 -5.68 5.66
C LEU A 364 3.34 -5.81 6.25
N ALA A 365 2.32 -5.30 5.55
CA ALA A 365 0.93 -5.44 5.95
C ALA A 365 0.47 -6.90 6.01
N ASP A 366 0.90 -7.71 5.05
CA ASP A 366 0.67 -9.15 5.04
C ASP A 366 1.37 -9.86 6.19
N ARG A 367 2.63 -9.50 6.49
CA ARG A 367 3.46 -10.14 7.53
C ARG A 367 3.06 -9.75 8.95
N TYR A 368 2.58 -8.53 9.15
CA TYR A 368 2.31 -7.97 10.47
C TYR A 368 0.84 -7.66 10.73
N GLY A 369 -0.03 -8.04 9.79
CA GLY A 369 -1.48 -7.98 9.89
C GLY A 369 -2.00 -6.55 9.85
N MET A 370 -2.24 -5.99 8.67
CA MET A 370 -2.83 -4.67 8.49
C MET A 370 -3.80 -4.74 7.31
N LEU A 371 -4.97 -4.10 7.40
CA LEU A 371 -5.93 -4.07 6.30
C LEU A 371 -5.67 -2.88 5.38
N ILE A 372 -5.79 -3.08 4.07
CA ILE A 372 -5.52 -2.08 3.04
C ILE A 372 -6.70 -1.98 2.07
N ILE A 373 -7.08 -0.73 1.76
CA ILE A 373 -7.80 -0.33 0.55
C ILE A 373 -6.76 0.27 -0.41
N THR A 374 -6.63 -0.34 -1.59
CA THR A 374 -5.67 0.08 -2.62
C THR A 374 -6.40 0.85 -3.74
N GLU A 375 -5.73 1.85 -4.34
CA GLU A 375 -6.29 2.68 -5.39
C GLU A 375 -5.24 3.17 -6.42
N PRO A 376 -5.60 3.30 -7.71
CA PRO A 376 -4.65 3.63 -8.79
C PRO A 376 -4.36 5.13 -8.90
N GLY A 377 -5.14 5.96 -8.20
CA GLY A 377 -4.79 7.35 -7.92
C GLY A 377 -5.48 8.45 -8.71
N ASN A 378 -6.72 8.24 -9.15
CA ASN A 378 -7.58 9.33 -9.61
C ASN A 378 -8.11 10.17 -8.42
N TRP A 379 -8.06 11.50 -8.59
CA TRP A 379 -8.47 12.45 -7.56
C TRP A 379 -9.29 13.59 -8.18
N GLN A 380 -10.46 13.86 -7.60
CA GLN A 380 -11.37 14.96 -7.96
C GLN A 380 -11.67 15.11 -9.45
N LEU A 381 -11.86 13.99 -10.16
CA LEU A 381 -12.28 14.01 -11.56
C LEU A 381 -13.62 14.74 -11.74
N THR A 382 -13.69 15.53 -12.79
CA THR A 382 -14.88 16.27 -13.21
C THR A 382 -15.82 15.39 -14.05
N PRO A 383 -17.11 15.76 -14.22
CA PRO A 383 -18.01 15.07 -15.14
C PRO A 383 -17.46 14.91 -16.55
N THR A 384 -16.84 15.97 -17.10
CA THR A 384 -16.19 15.94 -18.42
C THR A 384 -15.10 14.87 -18.51
N GLN A 385 -14.25 14.77 -17.49
CA GLN A 385 -13.20 13.75 -17.44
C GLN A 385 -13.77 12.34 -17.26
N MET A 386 -14.79 12.17 -16.43
CA MET A 386 -15.41 10.87 -16.18
C MET A 386 -16.15 10.30 -17.41
N ASP A 387 -16.69 11.16 -18.26
CA ASP A 387 -17.31 10.78 -19.54
C ASP A 387 -16.30 10.68 -20.70
N ASN A 388 -15.02 11.04 -20.48
CA ASN A 388 -13.99 10.96 -21.50
C ASN A 388 -13.42 9.53 -21.62
N ASP A 389 -13.63 8.88 -22.77
CA ASP A 389 -13.15 7.51 -23.03
C ASP A 389 -11.65 7.32 -22.84
N THR A 390 -10.83 8.33 -23.14
CA THR A 390 -9.38 8.25 -22.95
C THR A 390 -9.01 8.23 -21.47
N ILE A 391 -9.64 9.06 -20.64
CA ILE A 391 -9.47 9.02 -19.17
C ILE A 391 -9.91 7.66 -18.63
N ARG A 392 -11.06 7.15 -19.09
CA ARG A 392 -11.59 5.84 -18.66
C ARG A 392 -10.61 4.71 -19.00
N ARG A 393 -10.04 4.70 -20.21
CA ARG A 393 -9.02 3.71 -20.61
C ARG A 393 -7.75 3.82 -19.77
N LYS A 394 -7.25 5.04 -19.52
CA LYS A 394 -6.07 5.27 -18.66
C LYS A 394 -6.30 4.76 -17.24
N PHE A 395 -7.48 5.01 -16.67
CA PHE A 395 -7.85 4.47 -15.37
C PHE A 395 -7.92 2.95 -15.39
N GLN A 396 -8.58 2.34 -16.38
CA GLN A 396 -8.70 0.89 -16.51
C GLN A 396 -7.34 0.18 -16.62
N GLN A 397 -6.37 0.81 -17.30
CA GLN A 397 -5.00 0.34 -17.39
C GLN A 397 -4.33 0.37 -16.01
N GLN A 398 -4.24 1.55 -15.38
CA GLN A 398 -3.58 1.70 -14.07
C GLN A 398 -4.27 0.85 -12.98
N PHE A 399 -5.59 0.73 -13.03
CA PHE A 399 -6.37 -0.10 -12.11
C PHE A 399 -6.06 -1.58 -12.28
N ARG A 400 -5.95 -2.07 -13.54
CA ARG A 400 -5.51 -3.44 -13.82
C ARG A 400 -4.09 -3.69 -13.33
N GLU A 401 -3.15 -2.80 -13.65
CA GLU A 401 -1.74 -2.95 -13.26
C GLU A 401 -1.59 -3.06 -11.73
N MET A 402 -2.28 -2.20 -10.98
CA MET A 402 -2.33 -2.27 -9.53
C MET A 402 -2.96 -3.58 -9.04
N MET A 403 -4.11 -3.98 -9.59
CA MET A 403 -4.80 -5.20 -9.16
C MET A 403 -3.97 -6.46 -9.43
N GLU A 404 -3.33 -6.57 -10.61
CA GLU A 404 -2.52 -7.73 -10.98
C GLU A 404 -1.23 -7.85 -10.17
N ARG A 405 -0.70 -6.72 -9.68
CA ARG A 405 0.39 -6.71 -8.70
C ARG A 405 -0.13 -7.14 -7.32
N ASP A 406 -1.26 -6.60 -6.87
CA ASP A 406 -1.66 -6.67 -5.46
C ASP A 406 -2.62 -7.82 -5.09
N TRP A 407 -3.20 -8.55 -6.04
CA TRP A 407 -4.34 -9.45 -5.79
C TRP A 407 -4.05 -10.68 -4.91
N ASN A 408 -2.78 -10.97 -4.61
CA ASN A 408 -2.40 -12.08 -3.73
C ASN A 408 -2.16 -11.63 -2.29
N HIS A 409 -2.07 -10.32 -2.04
CA HIS A 409 -1.93 -9.78 -0.69
C HIS A 409 -3.23 -10.02 0.10
N PRO A 410 -3.24 -10.86 1.17
CA PRO A 410 -4.41 -11.00 2.03
C PRO A 410 -4.79 -9.72 2.77
N SER A 411 -3.82 -8.82 3.01
CA SER A 411 -4.03 -7.48 3.58
C SER A 411 -4.92 -6.59 2.75
N VAL A 412 -4.91 -6.74 1.42
CA VAL A 412 -5.80 -6.00 0.52
C VAL A 412 -7.20 -6.58 0.65
N ILE A 413 -8.13 -5.79 1.19
CA ILE A 413 -9.53 -6.21 1.40
C ILE A 413 -10.50 -5.56 0.43
N ALA A 414 -10.12 -4.41 -0.13
CA ALA A 414 -10.98 -3.64 -1.02
C ALA A 414 -10.19 -2.86 -2.07
N TYR A 415 -10.83 -2.62 -3.20
CA TYR A 415 -10.37 -1.73 -4.25
C TYR A 415 -11.20 -0.45 -4.26
N SER A 416 -10.53 0.70 -4.33
CA SER A 416 -11.18 2.01 -4.48
C SER A 416 -11.18 2.43 -5.95
N VAL A 417 -12.34 2.89 -6.45
CA VAL A 417 -12.47 3.44 -7.82
C VAL A 417 -12.28 4.96 -7.89
N GLY A 418 -11.84 5.56 -6.78
CA GLY A 418 -11.23 6.88 -6.75
C GLY A 418 -11.54 7.71 -5.52
N ASN A 419 -11.08 8.97 -5.59
CA ASN A 419 -11.25 9.94 -4.53
C ASN A 419 -11.98 11.19 -5.00
N GLU A 420 -13.02 11.61 -4.26
CA GLU A 420 -13.60 12.95 -4.31
C GLU A 420 -14.02 13.47 -5.70
N TYR A 421 -14.25 12.57 -6.65
CA TYR A 421 -14.91 12.94 -7.90
C TYR A 421 -16.36 13.35 -7.62
N LEU A 422 -16.99 14.04 -8.58
CA LEU A 422 -18.36 14.54 -8.46
C LEU A 422 -19.39 13.39 -8.60
N SER A 423 -19.43 12.52 -7.59
CA SER A 423 -20.17 11.25 -7.50
C SER A 423 -21.70 11.40 -7.45
N GLU A 424 -22.21 12.59 -7.13
CA GLU A 424 -23.64 12.90 -7.17
C GLU A 424 -24.16 13.18 -8.60
N THR A 425 -23.26 13.38 -9.56
CA THR A 425 -23.62 13.67 -10.96
C THR A 425 -23.91 12.39 -11.74
N PRO A 426 -24.67 12.45 -12.86
CA PRO A 426 -24.89 11.29 -13.73
C PRO A 426 -23.59 10.64 -14.22
N SER A 427 -22.56 11.45 -14.53
CA SER A 427 -21.24 10.98 -14.97
C SER A 427 -20.51 10.27 -13.82
N GLY A 428 -20.59 10.80 -12.59
CA GLY A 428 -20.07 10.16 -11.39
C GLY A 428 -20.72 8.81 -11.10
N GLN A 429 -22.05 8.74 -11.17
CA GLN A 429 -22.83 7.51 -10.98
C GLN A 429 -22.43 6.43 -12.01
N ARG A 430 -22.31 6.80 -13.29
CA ARG A 430 -21.83 5.89 -14.36
C ARG A 430 -20.39 5.45 -14.12
N TRP A 431 -19.49 6.39 -13.81
CA TRP A 431 -18.09 6.09 -13.50
C TRP A 431 -17.96 5.03 -12.40
N THR A 432 -18.62 5.25 -11.26
CA THR A 432 -18.56 4.31 -10.12
C THR A 432 -19.03 2.92 -10.53
N LYS A 433 -20.20 2.84 -11.18
CA LYS A 433 -20.77 1.57 -11.63
C LYS A 433 -19.84 0.83 -12.60
N ASP A 434 -19.36 1.53 -13.63
CA ASP A 434 -18.59 0.92 -14.71
C ASP A 434 -17.19 0.49 -14.26
N MET A 435 -16.51 1.31 -13.44
CA MET A 435 -15.18 0.98 -12.92
C MET A 435 -15.23 -0.15 -11.89
N MET A 436 -16.28 -0.21 -11.07
CA MET A 436 -16.50 -1.36 -10.16
C MET A 436 -16.81 -2.64 -10.94
N MET A 437 -17.65 -2.57 -11.97
CA MET A 437 -17.92 -3.72 -12.85
C MET A 437 -16.66 -4.22 -13.54
N TYR A 438 -15.84 -3.30 -14.06
CA TYR A 438 -14.55 -3.65 -14.65
C TYR A 438 -13.62 -4.30 -13.62
N GLY A 439 -13.46 -3.72 -12.44
CA GLY A 439 -12.68 -4.32 -11.35
C GLY A 439 -13.16 -5.73 -11.01
N ARG A 440 -14.47 -5.93 -10.76
CA ARG A 440 -15.04 -7.24 -10.43
C ARG A 440 -14.81 -8.29 -11.53
N SER A 441 -14.73 -7.88 -12.80
CA SER A 441 -14.39 -8.79 -13.90
C SER A 441 -12.95 -9.30 -13.82
N LEU A 442 -12.04 -8.56 -13.18
CA LEU A 442 -10.65 -8.96 -12.93
C LEU A 442 -10.53 -9.71 -11.60
N ASP A 443 -11.14 -9.17 -10.55
CA ASP A 443 -11.12 -9.77 -9.23
C ASP A 443 -12.43 -9.64 -8.44
N PRO A 444 -13.26 -10.69 -8.41
CA PRO A 444 -14.48 -10.70 -7.61
C PRO A 444 -14.25 -11.00 -6.12
N THR A 445 -13.01 -11.25 -5.69
CA THR A 445 -12.72 -11.75 -4.33
C THR A 445 -12.51 -10.65 -3.27
N ARG A 446 -12.62 -9.38 -3.68
CA ARG A 446 -12.49 -8.19 -2.82
C ARG A 446 -13.77 -7.37 -2.78
N LEU A 447 -13.86 -6.51 -1.78
CA LEU A 447 -14.88 -5.46 -1.69
C LEU A 447 -14.51 -4.27 -2.60
N TYR A 448 -15.50 -3.43 -2.91
CA TYR A 448 -15.36 -2.26 -3.78
C TYR A 448 -15.98 -1.02 -3.13
N THR A 449 -15.26 0.10 -3.18
CA THR A 449 -15.69 1.39 -2.62
C THR A 449 -15.09 2.55 -3.41
N PHE A 450 -15.33 3.78 -2.97
CA PHE A 450 -14.58 4.98 -3.33
C PHE A 450 -14.76 5.99 -2.20
N ALA A 451 -13.82 6.91 -2.02
CA ALA A 451 -13.95 7.93 -0.98
C ALA A 451 -14.76 9.12 -1.50
N SER A 452 -15.93 9.33 -0.90
CA SER A 452 -16.81 10.46 -1.23
C SER A 452 -16.61 11.61 -0.26
N MET A 453 -16.42 12.82 -0.79
CA MET A 453 -16.64 14.07 -0.03
C MET A 453 -18.07 14.61 -0.20
N ARG A 454 -18.85 14.01 -1.12
CA ARG A 454 -20.18 14.49 -1.51
C ARG A 454 -21.26 14.02 -0.53
N LEU A 455 -21.00 13.01 0.30
CA LEU A 455 -21.92 12.65 1.39
C LEU A 455 -22.07 13.77 2.45
N ASN A 456 -21.11 14.68 2.57
CA ASN A 456 -21.20 15.81 3.50
C ASN A 456 -22.20 16.90 3.09
N ILE A 457 -22.67 16.91 1.83
CA ILE A 457 -23.75 17.81 1.40
C ILE A 457 -25.15 17.30 1.79
N LEU A 458 -25.21 16.16 2.51
CA LEU A 458 -26.43 15.52 3.01
C LEU A 458 -27.45 15.23 1.90
N PRO A 459 -27.12 14.32 0.95
CA PRO A 459 -28.04 13.92 -0.11
C PRO A 459 -29.41 13.52 0.44
N ALA A 460 -30.49 13.88 -0.26
CA ALA A 460 -31.84 13.65 0.26
C ALA A 460 -32.24 12.17 0.20
N LYS A 461 -31.75 11.45 -0.81
CA LYS A 461 -32.03 10.03 -1.05
C LYS A 461 -30.74 9.24 -1.31
N PRO A 462 -30.75 7.92 -1.08
CA PRO A 462 -29.60 7.08 -1.39
C PRO A 462 -29.19 7.16 -2.86
N GLU A 463 -30.15 7.32 -3.77
CA GLU A 463 -29.88 7.33 -5.22
C GLU A 463 -29.19 8.61 -5.70
N ASP A 464 -29.21 9.68 -4.89
CA ASP A 464 -28.61 10.97 -5.23
C ASP A 464 -27.07 10.92 -5.21
N GLU A 465 -26.47 9.83 -4.73
CA GLU A 465 -25.01 9.71 -4.58
C GLU A 465 -24.51 8.29 -4.94
N ALA A 466 -23.35 8.19 -5.59
CA ALA A 466 -22.89 6.92 -6.16
C ALA A 466 -22.50 5.84 -5.13
N THR A 467 -22.43 6.17 -3.84
CA THR A 467 -22.18 5.24 -2.73
C THR A 467 -23.21 4.12 -2.66
N GLN A 468 -24.40 4.31 -3.23
CA GLN A 468 -25.39 3.25 -3.41
C GLN A 468 -24.83 1.99 -4.10
N TYR A 469 -23.81 2.11 -4.97
CA TYR A 469 -23.19 0.97 -5.66
C TYR A 469 -22.07 0.27 -4.88
N CYS A 470 -21.53 0.91 -3.84
CA CYS A 470 -20.40 0.39 -3.07
C CYS A 470 -20.80 -0.79 -2.17
N ASP A 471 -19.85 -1.68 -1.87
CA ASP A 471 -20.05 -2.73 -0.87
C ASP A 471 -20.14 -2.16 0.55
N PHE A 472 -19.45 -1.05 0.80
CA PHE A 472 -19.50 -0.28 2.04
C PHE A 472 -19.23 1.20 1.77
N VAL A 473 -19.65 2.05 2.69
CA VAL A 473 -19.48 3.51 2.56
C VAL A 473 -18.06 3.90 2.94
N SER A 474 -17.37 4.65 2.07
CA SER A 474 -16.16 5.40 2.44
C SER A 474 -16.43 6.90 2.30
N THR A 475 -16.35 7.62 3.42
CA THR A 475 -16.65 9.07 3.47
C THR A 475 -15.45 9.87 3.97
N ASN A 476 -15.09 10.93 3.25
CA ASN A 476 -14.19 11.97 3.73
C ASN A 476 -15.03 12.97 4.51
N THR A 477 -14.80 13.14 5.81
CA THR A 477 -15.62 14.01 6.66
C THR A 477 -14.71 14.81 7.60
N TYR A 478 -14.65 16.13 7.37
CA TYR A 478 -13.78 17.06 8.13
C TYR A 478 -14.55 18.02 9.06
N GLY A 479 -15.87 17.86 9.16
CA GLY A 479 -16.73 18.68 10.01
C GLY A 479 -18.13 18.09 10.12
N ASN A 480 -18.93 18.57 11.08
CA ASN A 480 -20.29 18.07 11.35
C ASN A 480 -20.38 16.55 11.49
N HIS A 481 -19.32 15.92 12.02
CA HIS A 481 -19.12 14.46 12.04
C HIS A 481 -20.37 13.68 12.48
N ALA A 482 -20.89 13.97 13.68
CA ALA A 482 -22.08 13.32 14.22
C ALA A 482 -23.26 13.34 13.24
N LYS A 483 -23.61 14.54 12.74
CA LYS A 483 -24.72 14.75 11.80
C LYS A 483 -24.48 14.01 10.48
N ALA A 484 -23.28 14.08 9.94
CA ALA A 484 -22.93 13.41 8.69
C ALA A 484 -23.05 11.89 8.84
N PHE A 485 -22.50 11.31 9.92
CA PHE A 485 -22.54 9.86 10.16
C PHE A 485 -23.98 9.34 10.33
N ASP A 486 -24.78 10.04 11.13
CA ASP A 486 -26.18 9.66 11.36
C ASP A 486 -26.99 9.75 10.06
N HIS A 487 -26.76 10.79 9.24
CA HIS A 487 -27.41 10.96 7.95
C HIS A 487 -27.02 9.88 6.94
N ILE A 488 -25.72 9.60 6.81
CA ILE A 488 -25.21 8.55 5.91
C ILE A 488 -25.79 7.19 6.30
N HIS A 489 -25.83 6.87 7.59
CA HIS A 489 -26.41 5.61 8.05
C HIS A 489 -27.92 5.54 7.79
N ALA A 490 -28.65 6.65 7.93
CA ALA A 490 -30.07 6.70 7.57
C ALA A 490 -30.32 6.43 6.08
N LEU A 491 -29.41 6.88 5.19
CA LEU A 491 -29.48 6.58 3.76
C LEU A 491 -29.08 5.13 3.45
N TYR A 492 -28.09 4.58 4.15
CA TYR A 492 -27.51 3.27 3.88
C TYR A 492 -27.49 2.39 5.15
N PRO A 493 -28.66 1.97 5.67
CA PRO A 493 -28.76 1.31 6.98
C PRO A 493 -28.03 -0.04 7.06
N ASP A 494 -27.86 -0.72 5.92
CA ASP A 494 -27.19 -2.03 5.85
C ASP A 494 -25.69 -1.95 5.57
N LYS A 495 -25.16 -0.76 5.24
CA LYS A 495 -23.75 -0.58 4.87
C LYS A 495 -22.94 -0.05 6.06
N PRO A 496 -21.80 -0.67 6.38
CA PRO A 496 -20.88 -0.11 7.34
C PRO A 496 -20.24 1.16 6.78
N ILE A 497 -19.83 2.06 7.67
CA ILE A 497 -19.19 3.32 7.34
C ILE A 497 -17.70 3.24 7.72
N LEU A 498 -16.84 3.44 6.73
CA LEU A 498 -15.46 3.82 6.89
C LEU A 498 -15.36 5.34 6.73
N ILE A 499 -14.84 6.04 7.73
CA ILE A 499 -14.41 7.42 7.57
C ILE A 499 -13.04 7.38 6.91
N SER A 500 -12.99 7.50 5.58
CA SER A 500 -11.77 7.32 4.79
C SER A 500 -10.76 8.45 4.99
N GLU A 501 -11.23 9.65 5.31
CA GLU A 501 -10.40 10.78 5.71
C GLU A 501 -11.14 11.65 6.73
N TRP A 502 -10.41 12.04 7.77
CA TRP A 502 -10.82 13.05 8.75
C TRP A 502 -9.58 13.56 9.47
N GLY A 503 -9.67 14.71 10.12
CA GLY A 503 -8.58 15.25 10.93
C GLY A 503 -8.51 16.76 10.84
N THR A 504 -7.45 17.31 11.39
CA THR A 504 -7.22 18.76 11.38
C THR A 504 -5.74 19.06 11.36
N ARG A 505 -5.38 20.25 10.87
CA ARG A 505 -3.98 20.68 10.82
C ARG A 505 -3.53 21.18 12.18
N ALA A 506 -2.25 20.99 12.47
CA ALA A 506 -1.65 21.42 13.71
C ALA A 506 -1.25 22.89 13.75
N ASP A 507 -1.30 23.59 12.62
CA ASP A 507 -1.05 25.04 12.51
C ASP A 507 -2.34 25.87 12.51
N ASN A 508 -3.47 25.25 12.84
CA ASN A 508 -4.69 25.97 13.17
C ASN A 508 -4.51 26.82 14.44
N ALA A 509 -5.47 27.72 14.71
CA ALA A 509 -5.38 28.71 15.80
C ALA A 509 -5.08 28.12 17.20
N THR A 510 -5.44 26.86 17.43
CA THR A 510 -5.26 26.13 18.70
C THR A 510 -4.01 25.24 18.72
N GLY A 511 -3.19 25.25 17.67
CA GLY A 511 -1.94 24.50 17.59
C GLY A 511 -2.09 22.97 17.67
N GLU A 512 -1.00 22.28 18.03
CA GLU A 512 -0.96 20.83 18.25
C GLU A 512 -1.91 20.37 19.38
N ALA A 513 -2.09 21.18 20.42
CA ALA A 513 -3.03 20.89 21.50
C ALA A 513 -4.47 20.81 20.98
N GLY A 514 -4.86 21.72 20.08
CA GLY A 514 -6.16 21.66 19.42
C GLY A 514 -6.30 20.49 18.46
N GLN A 515 -5.21 20.04 17.83
CA GLN A 515 -5.22 18.84 17.00
C GLN A 515 -5.54 17.58 17.84
N VAL A 516 -4.94 17.47 19.03
CA VAL A 516 -5.25 16.41 20.00
C VAL A 516 -6.69 16.51 20.49
N ALA A 517 -7.15 17.70 20.88
CA ALA A 517 -8.53 17.90 21.34
C ALA A 517 -9.56 17.56 20.25
N HIS A 518 -9.26 17.84 18.98
CA HIS A 518 -10.11 17.47 17.85
C HIS A 518 -10.20 15.95 17.68
N LEU A 519 -9.07 15.23 17.74
CA LEU A 519 -9.03 13.76 17.74
C LEU A 519 -9.96 13.19 18.82
N GLU A 520 -9.79 13.63 20.07
CA GLU A 520 -10.56 13.13 21.22
C GLU A 520 -12.08 13.44 21.09
N SER A 521 -12.42 14.63 20.61
CA SER A 521 -13.80 15.06 20.38
C SER A 521 -14.50 14.20 19.32
N VAL A 522 -13.88 14.00 18.16
CA VAL A 522 -14.47 13.19 17.08
C VAL A 522 -14.52 11.72 17.48
N MET A 523 -13.53 11.22 18.20
CA MET A 523 -13.54 9.84 18.72
C MET A 523 -14.71 9.56 19.67
N THR A 524 -15.12 10.55 20.46
CA THR A 524 -16.33 10.46 21.28
C THR A 524 -17.58 10.22 20.43
N GLU A 525 -17.67 10.87 19.26
CA GLU A 525 -18.79 10.68 18.33
C GLU A 525 -18.70 9.35 17.58
N ILE A 526 -17.50 8.92 17.18
CA ILE A 526 -17.31 7.62 16.51
C ILE A 526 -17.71 6.46 17.44
N ARG A 527 -17.34 6.51 18.71
CA ARG A 527 -17.62 5.43 19.68
C ARG A 527 -19.12 5.21 19.94
N LYS A 528 -19.94 6.25 19.81
CA LYS A 528 -21.41 6.18 19.93
C LYS A 528 -22.10 5.42 18.79
N ARG A 529 -21.40 5.17 17.67
CA ARG A 529 -22.01 4.71 16.41
C ARG A 529 -21.43 3.36 15.97
N PRO A 530 -22.12 2.23 16.25
CA PRO A 530 -21.57 0.90 16.01
C PRO A 530 -21.38 0.55 14.52
N TYR A 531 -22.10 1.23 13.63
CA TYR A 531 -21.97 1.09 12.16
C TYR A 531 -20.72 1.77 11.59
N ILE A 532 -19.95 2.51 12.40
CA ILE A 532 -18.63 3.01 12.01
C ILE A 532 -17.60 1.93 12.27
N VAL A 533 -17.11 1.31 11.19
CA VAL A 533 -16.18 0.18 11.20
C VAL A 533 -14.74 0.60 10.96
N GLY A 534 -14.51 1.81 10.47
CA GLY A 534 -13.16 2.34 10.37
C GLY A 534 -13.08 3.84 10.39
N ALA A 535 -11.92 4.36 10.80
CA ALA A 535 -11.65 5.80 10.83
C ALA A 535 -10.17 6.05 10.51
N SER A 536 -9.89 6.63 9.34
CA SER A 536 -8.55 6.85 8.83
C SER A 536 -8.15 8.32 8.94
N TRP A 537 -7.22 8.61 9.85
CA TRP A 537 -6.73 9.96 10.07
C TRP A 537 -5.96 10.49 8.83
N TRP A 538 -6.25 11.72 8.43
CA TRP A 538 -5.50 12.49 7.44
C TRP A 538 -4.56 13.45 8.20
N SER A 539 -3.26 13.17 8.31
CA SER A 539 -2.48 12.07 7.71
C SER A 539 -1.45 11.49 8.69
N TYR A 540 -0.76 10.42 8.29
CA TYR A 540 0.37 9.85 9.04
C TYR A 540 1.51 10.85 9.19
N ASN A 541 2.01 11.38 8.07
CA ASN A 541 3.13 12.31 8.02
C ASN A 541 2.70 13.68 7.49
N ASP A 542 3.44 14.71 7.89
CA ASP A 542 3.49 15.99 7.17
C ASP A 542 4.14 15.76 5.80
N TYR A 543 3.71 16.51 4.79
CA TYR A 543 4.14 16.33 3.39
C TYR A 543 4.21 17.65 2.64
N GLN A 544 5.04 17.69 1.59
CA GLN A 544 5.09 18.84 0.69
C GLN A 544 3.87 18.92 -0.22
N SER A 545 3.45 20.14 -0.53
CA SER A 545 2.32 20.36 -1.42
C SER A 545 2.41 21.70 -2.15
N ARG A 546 1.83 21.77 -3.35
CA ARG A 546 1.54 23.02 -4.05
C ARG A 546 0.06 23.41 -3.96
N HIS A 547 -0.73 22.66 -3.19
CA HIS A 547 -2.15 22.89 -3.04
C HIS A 547 -2.43 24.20 -2.28
N VAL A 548 -3.57 24.83 -2.55
CA VAL A 548 -3.97 26.08 -1.90
C VAL A 548 -4.00 25.91 -0.37
N GLY A 549 -3.53 26.95 0.32
CA GLY A 549 -3.40 26.96 1.78
C GLY A 549 -2.20 26.20 2.33
N THR A 550 -1.29 25.69 1.49
CA THR A 550 -0.01 25.14 1.97
C THR A 550 0.86 26.25 2.56
N ASN A 551 1.62 25.93 3.61
CA ASN A 551 2.42 26.92 4.30
C ASN A 551 3.56 27.46 3.43
N PRO A 552 4.10 28.65 3.73
CA PRO A 552 5.23 29.22 2.99
C PRO A 552 6.48 28.32 2.95
N ASN A 553 6.63 27.42 3.92
CA ASN A 553 7.71 26.43 3.95
C ASN A 553 7.47 25.22 3.02
N GLY A 554 6.35 25.18 2.29
CA GLY A 554 5.98 24.13 1.35
C GLY A 554 5.28 22.91 1.97
N TYR A 555 5.14 22.84 3.30
CA TYR A 555 4.56 21.69 4.00
C TYR A 555 3.13 21.91 4.49
N ARG A 556 2.36 20.82 4.59
CA ARG A 556 1.04 20.80 5.23
C ARG A 556 1.10 19.99 6.53
N PRO A 557 0.98 20.61 7.71
CA PRO A 557 1.24 19.94 8.98
C PRO A 557 0.02 19.16 9.52
N TRP A 558 -0.41 18.12 8.81
CA TRP A 558 -1.52 17.22 9.16
C TRP A 558 -1.09 15.99 9.98
N GLY A 559 0.21 15.67 9.93
CA GLY A 559 0.79 14.42 10.37
C GLY A 559 0.69 14.17 11.87
N LEU A 560 0.62 12.89 12.24
CA LEU A 560 1.06 12.41 13.56
C LEU A 560 2.57 12.58 13.74
N VAL A 561 3.30 12.56 12.63
CA VAL A 561 4.74 12.80 12.59
C VAL A 561 5.09 13.93 11.63
N GLY A 562 6.15 14.68 11.94
CA GLY A 562 6.70 15.71 11.06
C GLY A 562 7.36 15.12 9.79
N PRO A 563 7.93 15.97 8.91
CA PRO A 563 8.52 15.54 7.64
C PRO A 563 9.66 14.51 7.82
N GLU A 564 10.47 14.60 8.86
CA GLU A 564 11.56 13.63 9.13
C GLU A 564 11.11 12.47 10.05
N ARG A 565 9.80 12.34 10.27
CA ARG A 565 9.13 11.35 11.12
C ARG A 565 9.38 11.58 12.61
N THR A 566 9.59 12.84 12.99
CA THR A 566 9.59 13.27 14.39
C THR A 566 8.18 13.15 14.96
N GLN A 567 7.99 12.42 16.05
CA GLN A 567 6.67 12.25 16.65
C GLN A 567 6.16 13.57 17.22
N ARG A 568 4.89 13.87 16.95
CA ARG A 568 4.17 15.03 17.50
C ARG A 568 3.30 14.60 18.67
N PRO A 569 2.77 15.53 19.50
CA PRO A 569 1.85 15.19 20.59
C PRO A 569 0.65 14.34 20.15
N LEU A 570 0.16 14.56 18.92
CA LEU A 570 -0.90 13.76 18.32
C LEU A 570 -0.55 12.26 18.24
N TYR A 571 0.71 11.88 18.03
CA TYR A 571 1.11 10.48 17.90
C TYR A 571 0.73 9.65 19.14
N ALA A 572 1.06 10.16 20.33
CA ALA A 572 0.75 9.48 21.58
C ALA A 572 -0.76 9.46 21.85
N ALA A 573 -1.47 10.56 21.56
CA ALA A 573 -2.92 10.62 21.70
C ALA A 573 -3.63 9.64 20.76
N HIS A 574 -3.22 9.60 19.49
CA HIS A 574 -3.76 8.67 18.50
C HIS A 574 -3.53 7.23 18.93
N ARG A 575 -2.32 6.86 19.34
CA ARG A 575 -2.03 5.52 19.87
C ARG A 575 -2.94 5.12 21.02
N ARG A 576 -3.17 6.02 21.99
CA ARG A 576 -4.06 5.76 23.13
C ARG A 576 -5.52 5.62 22.70
N GLU A 577 -6.02 6.55 21.88
CA GLU A 577 -7.42 6.54 21.44
C GLU A 577 -7.74 5.37 20.49
N MET A 578 -6.74 4.92 19.72
CA MET A 578 -6.85 3.82 18.76
C MET A 578 -6.39 2.46 19.32
N SER A 579 -6.07 2.39 20.61
CA SER A 579 -5.81 1.11 21.25
C SER A 579 -7.11 0.31 21.42
N PRO A 580 -7.15 -0.98 21.04
CA PRO A 580 -8.28 -1.87 21.33
C PRO A 580 -8.36 -2.26 22.81
N VAL A 581 -7.35 -1.89 23.60
CA VAL A 581 -7.23 -2.18 25.04
C VAL A 581 -7.16 -0.88 25.83
N THR A 582 -7.87 -0.85 26.95
CA THR A 582 -7.70 0.20 27.97
C THR A 582 -7.08 -0.40 29.23
N LEU A 583 -6.24 0.38 29.90
CA LEU A 583 -5.66 0.05 31.20
C LEU A 583 -6.28 0.97 32.27
N GLU A 584 -6.63 0.41 33.42
CA GLU A 584 -7.20 1.18 34.53
C GLU A 584 -6.54 0.75 35.84
N LYS A 585 -6.07 1.73 36.64
CA LYS A 585 -5.57 1.48 38.00
C LYS A 585 -6.76 1.14 38.90
N VAL A 586 -6.83 -0.11 39.36
CA VAL A 586 -7.88 -0.57 40.28
C VAL A 586 -7.48 -0.29 41.72
N SER A 587 -6.28 -0.68 42.11
CA SER A 587 -5.76 -0.45 43.47
C SER A 587 -4.25 -0.50 43.50
N TYR A 588 -3.67 0.06 44.57
CA TYR A 588 -2.26 -0.07 44.89
C TYR A 588 -2.13 -0.41 46.37
N GLN A 589 -1.34 -1.45 46.67
CA GLN A 589 -1.11 -1.94 48.01
C GLN A 589 0.39 -1.96 48.32
N ALA A 590 0.76 -1.27 49.40
CA ALA A 590 2.11 -1.34 49.91
C ALA A 590 2.32 -2.63 50.71
N GLY A 591 3.13 -3.56 50.21
CA GLY A 591 3.53 -4.76 50.96
C GLY A 591 4.81 -4.58 51.80
N GLY A 592 5.12 -5.60 52.61
CA GLY A 592 6.33 -5.65 53.43
C GLY A 592 7.61 -5.81 52.62
N GLN A 593 8.75 -5.48 53.23
CA GLN A 593 10.09 -5.61 52.63
C GLN A 593 10.28 -4.89 51.28
N GLY A 594 9.52 -3.82 51.02
CA GLY A 594 9.65 -3.04 49.79
C GLY A 594 9.10 -3.73 48.53
N GLN A 595 8.21 -4.72 48.68
CA GLN A 595 7.44 -5.27 47.56
C GLN A 595 6.03 -4.68 47.60
N HIS A 596 5.65 -3.97 46.56
CA HIS A 596 4.33 -3.37 46.40
C HIS A 596 3.56 -4.08 45.28
N GLN A 597 2.24 -3.93 45.29
CA GLN A 597 1.37 -4.55 44.31
C GLN A 597 0.42 -3.51 43.71
N LEU A 598 0.50 -3.33 42.41
CA LEU A 598 -0.46 -2.57 41.63
C LEU A 598 -1.43 -3.55 40.98
N VAL A 599 -2.72 -3.27 41.07
CA VAL A 599 -3.77 -4.03 40.37
C VAL A 599 -4.25 -3.19 39.20
N ILE A 600 -4.11 -3.73 38.00
CA ILE A 600 -4.53 -3.09 36.75
C ILE A 600 -5.64 -3.90 36.12
N ARG A 601 -6.72 -3.23 35.73
CA ARG A 601 -7.72 -3.82 34.86
C ARG A 601 -7.30 -3.63 33.42
N VAL A 602 -7.15 -4.75 32.72
CA VAL A 602 -6.94 -4.80 31.27
C VAL A 602 -8.29 -5.11 30.65
N LYS A 603 -8.82 -4.18 29.84
CA LYS A 603 -10.14 -4.33 29.21
C LYS A 603 -10.03 -4.25 27.70
N ALA A 604 -10.58 -5.24 27.00
CA ALA A 604 -10.83 -5.14 25.57
C ALA A 604 -12.02 -4.19 25.35
N ARG A 605 -11.85 -3.16 24.52
CA ARG A 605 -12.92 -2.20 24.22
C ARG A 605 -14.14 -2.92 23.65
N ASN A 606 -15.32 -2.51 24.08
CA ASN A 606 -16.59 -2.83 23.42
C ASN A 606 -17.03 -1.73 22.44
N ASP A 607 -16.31 -0.62 22.41
CA ASP A 607 -16.49 0.52 21.51
C ASP A 607 -15.29 0.68 20.56
N PHE A 608 -15.32 1.66 19.65
CA PHE A 608 -14.26 1.82 18.67
C PHE A 608 -12.89 2.14 19.31
N PRO A 609 -11.79 1.51 18.84
CA PRO A 609 -11.75 0.33 17.97
C PRO A 609 -12.06 -0.96 18.74
N ALA A 610 -12.76 -1.90 18.11
CA ALA A 610 -13.27 -3.12 18.75
C ALA A 610 -13.00 -4.35 17.89
N TYR A 611 -12.26 -5.31 18.44
CA TYR A 611 -12.10 -6.67 17.93
C TYR A 611 -11.61 -7.57 19.08
N ALA A 612 -11.71 -8.89 18.90
CA ALA A 612 -11.18 -9.84 19.87
C ALA A 612 -9.66 -9.73 19.93
N ILE A 613 -9.10 -9.51 21.12
CA ILE A 613 -7.65 -9.52 21.33
C ILE A 613 -7.21 -10.95 21.67
N LYS A 614 -6.19 -11.47 20.96
CA LYS A 614 -5.73 -12.85 21.14
C LYS A 614 -4.23 -12.92 21.35
N LYS A 615 -3.80 -13.67 22.38
CA LYS A 615 -2.38 -13.86 22.73
C LYS A 615 -1.61 -12.55 23.00
N TYR A 616 -2.30 -11.53 23.53
CA TYR A 616 -1.66 -10.28 23.92
C TYR A 616 -0.84 -10.49 25.20
N VAL A 617 0.15 -9.64 25.42
CA VAL A 617 0.94 -9.65 26.66
C VAL A 617 1.04 -8.26 27.27
N LEU A 618 1.01 -8.19 28.59
CA LEU A 618 1.33 -6.99 29.37
C LEU A 618 2.79 -7.05 29.81
N LYS A 619 3.57 -6.04 29.44
CA LYS A 619 4.99 -5.88 29.78
C LYS A 619 5.18 -4.77 30.80
N THR A 620 6.10 -5.03 31.71
CA THR A 620 6.80 -4.03 32.53
C THR A 620 8.28 -4.07 32.19
N ASN A 621 9.08 -3.20 32.81
CA ASN A 621 10.54 -3.25 32.68
C ASN A 621 11.15 -4.60 33.12
N GLU A 622 10.43 -5.41 33.91
CA GLU A 622 10.99 -6.63 34.54
C GLU A 622 10.22 -7.91 34.19
N LYS A 623 8.95 -7.81 33.79
CA LYS A 623 8.09 -8.98 33.60
C LYS A 623 7.22 -8.86 32.36
N THR A 624 6.95 -10.01 31.75
CA THR A 624 5.91 -10.20 30.73
C THR A 624 4.82 -11.09 31.31
N MET A 625 3.57 -10.67 31.19
CA MET A 625 2.39 -11.37 31.71
C MET A 625 1.43 -11.61 30.55
N VAL A 626 0.94 -12.85 30.42
CA VAL A 626 -0.02 -13.20 29.36
C VAL A 626 -1.39 -12.63 29.70
N ILE A 627 -2.02 -11.99 28.71
CA ILE A 627 -3.41 -11.60 28.76
C ILE A 627 -4.19 -12.75 28.06
N PRO A 628 -5.17 -13.39 28.72
CA PRO A 628 -6.01 -14.39 28.07
C PRO A 628 -6.79 -13.73 26.93
N ASP A 629 -7.25 -14.54 25.98
CA ASP A 629 -8.06 -14.00 24.88
C ASP A 629 -9.31 -13.32 25.43
N LEU A 630 -9.54 -12.07 25.05
CA LEU A 630 -10.69 -11.27 25.48
C LEU A 630 -11.53 -10.86 24.26
N GLN A 631 -12.82 -11.13 24.34
CA GLN A 631 -13.82 -10.57 23.43
C GLN A 631 -14.08 -9.09 23.76
N PRO A 632 -14.55 -8.29 22.78
CA PRO A 632 -14.94 -6.90 23.03
C PRO A 632 -15.84 -6.76 24.28
N GLY A 633 -15.42 -5.90 25.21
CA GLY A 633 -16.11 -5.64 26.48
C GLY A 633 -15.67 -6.51 27.67
N GLN A 634 -14.95 -7.59 27.45
CA GLN A 634 -14.38 -8.40 28.52
C GLN A 634 -13.15 -7.72 29.14
N SER A 635 -12.87 -8.05 30.39
CA SER A 635 -11.72 -7.53 31.13
C SER A 635 -11.15 -8.57 32.08
N MET A 636 -9.90 -8.38 32.46
CA MET A 636 -9.25 -9.10 33.54
C MET A 636 -8.54 -8.14 34.48
N GLU A 637 -8.22 -8.59 35.69
CA GLU A 637 -7.32 -7.87 36.59
C GLU A 637 -5.96 -8.57 36.65
N VAL A 638 -4.90 -7.79 36.48
CA VAL A 638 -3.52 -8.25 36.51
C VAL A 638 -2.83 -7.63 37.72
N LYS A 639 -2.18 -8.48 38.52
CA LYS A 639 -1.36 -8.05 39.65
C LYS A 639 0.06 -7.79 39.17
N VAL A 640 0.43 -6.52 39.13
CA VAL A 640 1.75 -6.05 38.73
C VAL A 640 2.60 -5.87 40.00
N PRO A 641 3.71 -6.61 40.18
CA PRO A 641 4.64 -6.37 41.27
C PRO A 641 5.43 -5.08 40.99
N VAL A 642 5.61 -4.27 42.03
CA VAL A 642 6.25 -2.96 41.94
C VAL A 642 7.26 -2.81 43.09
N ARG A 643 8.39 -2.14 42.84
CA ARG A 643 9.41 -1.97 43.88
C ARG A 643 9.06 -0.83 44.84
N GLY A 644 9.54 -0.97 46.07
CA GLY A 644 9.28 -0.10 47.21
C GLY A 644 9.52 1.41 46.98
N PHE A 645 10.49 1.70 46.13
CA PHE A 645 11.00 3.05 45.86
C PHE A 645 10.48 3.63 44.54
N GLU A 646 9.78 2.85 43.72
CA GLU A 646 9.21 3.35 42.48
C GLU A 646 8.07 4.31 42.81
N LYS A 647 8.02 5.44 42.09
CA LYS A 647 6.90 6.39 42.17
C LYS A 647 5.85 6.09 41.11
N ASN A 648 6.32 5.63 39.96
CA ASN A 648 5.53 5.35 38.78
C ASN A 648 5.90 3.98 38.24
N VAL A 649 4.95 3.34 37.54
CA VAL A 649 5.24 2.16 36.73
C VAL A 649 4.72 2.39 35.31
N THR A 650 5.55 2.06 34.33
CA THR A 650 5.16 2.06 32.92
C THR A 650 4.75 0.66 32.51
N LEU A 651 3.57 0.55 31.94
CA LEU A 651 2.99 -0.67 31.44
C LEU A 651 2.83 -0.57 29.93
N GLU A 652 3.10 -1.67 29.26
CA GLU A 652 3.02 -1.76 27.81
C GLU A 652 2.23 -3.00 27.41
N VAL A 653 1.20 -2.85 26.58
CA VAL A 653 0.49 -4.00 26.01
C VAL A 653 1.01 -4.26 24.60
N MET A 654 1.43 -5.49 24.35
CA MET A 654 1.99 -5.93 23.09
C MET A 654 1.07 -6.94 22.38
N LYS A 655 0.97 -6.79 21.06
CA LYS A 655 0.42 -7.79 20.16
C LYS A 655 1.32 -9.01 20.03
N PRO A 656 0.77 -10.18 19.65
CA PRO A 656 1.57 -11.33 19.24
C PRO A 656 2.48 -11.04 18.04
N THR A 657 2.15 -10.07 17.19
CA THR A 657 2.99 -9.60 16.07
C THR A 657 4.18 -8.76 16.51
N GLY A 658 4.36 -8.49 17.80
CA GLY A 658 5.51 -7.76 18.34
C GLY A 658 5.35 -6.24 18.37
N PHE A 659 4.17 -5.71 18.01
CA PHE A 659 3.87 -4.28 18.08
C PHE A 659 3.16 -3.90 19.36
N SER A 660 3.48 -2.71 19.84
CA SER A 660 2.88 -2.17 21.05
C SER A 660 1.59 -1.43 20.73
N VAL A 661 0.51 -1.73 21.44
CA VAL A 661 -0.81 -1.10 21.21
C VAL A 661 -1.08 0.04 22.16
N ILE A 662 -0.54 -0.01 23.37
CA ILE A 662 -0.67 1.06 24.35
C ILE A 662 0.50 1.03 25.32
N THR A 663 0.97 2.23 25.70
CA THR A 663 1.94 2.43 26.78
C THR A 663 1.37 3.47 27.72
N GLU A 664 1.21 3.12 29.00
CA GLU A 664 0.71 4.02 30.03
C GLU A 664 1.60 4.00 31.26
N THR A 665 1.78 5.17 31.86
CA THR A 665 2.53 5.35 33.11
C THR A 665 1.55 5.66 34.22
N PHE A 666 1.55 4.85 35.26
CA PHE A 666 0.69 5.00 36.42
C PHE A 666 1.48 5.51 37.61
N GLU A 667 1.00 6.59 38.24
CA GLU A 667 1.45 6.99 39.57
C GLU A 667 0.94 5.99 40.60
N LEU A 668 1.82 5.53 41.49
CA LEU A 668 1.51 4.47 42.45
C LEU A 668 0.79 5.01 43.69
N LYS A 669 1.20 6.20 44.14
CA LYS A 669 0.61 6.91 45.29
C LYS A 669 -0.47 7.89 44.86
#